data_AF-A0A847YSI4-F1
#
_entry.id   AF-A0A847YSI4-F1
#
_cell.length_a   1.000
_cell.length_b   1.000
_cell.length_c   1.000
_cell.angle_alpha   90.00
_cell.angle_beta   90.00
_cell.angle_gamma   90.00
#
_symmetry.space_group_name_H-M   'P 1'
#
loop_
_entity.id
_entity.type
_entity.pdbx_description
1 polymer ?
#
loop_
_entity_poly.entity_id
_entity_poly.type
_entity_poly.pdbx_seq_one_letter_code
_entity_poly.pdbx_strand_id
1 'polypeptide(L)'
;WCAATGQSKEAAEKWIDGAEDTFSLTVENFCKWVKEYLDGKGPDHRLVFLVDEVGQFIGGDTHLMLNLQTIAEDLGTQCQGRAWIVVTSQEDIDAVLGEMRATKAHDFSKIQGRFKTRLSLSSANVDEVIQERLLAKKGGPDGPIAADLGILFQEKGDILKHQLTFSNVGMTFKNYRDAEDFVRNYPFAPYQFQLVQRIFEAIRKAGATGLHLSRGERSILDAFQSAGKLVGDCEVNVLVPLYNFYPSIESFLDTAVKRTIDQAADNASLQPFDINLLQVLFLIRYVDEIKGNVDNLVTLCLNEIDADRLALRRKIEESLQRLEKETLISRNGDNYFFLTNEERDINREIKNVELSSNEEADLLGGIIFGDVIKGQPKHRFSENQMDFPYNRLCDLYPVGRKTEGHLVVSIITPLADDYEMYKDERCILDSSAEGGQVLIRLDDNAMLGREIRSLLKTDKYLRTQDDGTLPPSTKRIHRDLAEENRERRTRLTLLLSEMLVEASYFVAGGRLEVKASAPMACLDEAMDYLITNTFTKMSYIKKLNENPQKEIQAILRSNDIGQQTLALTLEEGNPQAIEELRSYITLATKATHPIVLYDMIERFAQRPYGWPADEILILLARLLILQEIQLVTDGAPIPLDRVYENVTKSAKQRKITVLRRKTTDPAAIQKARNLGKQLFAVMGPDGEDALFAFLQKKLQGWQDNLGHYKTLADTGNYPGTDQIADGLSLTKALLACDESGKLIERFNERSKELLDFGDEYTDLEHFYEHQRPTWDKLRTACDRFKLNSLELGHDINAGPALKRMQEILSAPSPYGIIKEAEALITTVEGVNRQLVCSRRTAA
;
A
#
# COMPACT_ATOMS: atom_id res chain seq x y z
N TRP A 1 83.35 -27.08 34.61
CA TRP A 1 83.59 -27.39 36.02
C TRP A 1 85.06 -27.63 36.33
N CYS A 2 85.69 -28.68 35.79
CA CYS A 2 87.10 -29.01 36.08
C CYS A 2 88.07 -27.85 35.77
N ALA A 3 87.83 -27.10 34.69
CA ALA A 3 88.61 -25.91 34.35
C ALA A 3 88.37 -24.71 35.30
N ALA A 4 87.22 -24.66 35.99
CA ALA A 4 86.86 -23.59 36.92
C ALA A 4 87.25 -23.91 38.38
N THR A 5 87.37 -25.19 38.75
CA THR A 5 87.69 -25.65 40.11
C THR A 5 89.09 -26.27 40.25
N GLY A 6 89.83 -26.47 39.16
CA GLY A 6 91.18 -27.02 39.16
C GLY A 6 91.28 -28.51 39.50
N GLN A 7 90.16 -29.23 39.51
CA GLN A 7 90.10 -30.64 39.89
C GLN A 7 90.30 -31.60 38.70
N SER A 8 90.89 -32.78 38.97
CA SER A 8 91.04 -33.86 37.98
C SER A 8 89.70 -34.43 37.53
N LYS A 9 89.64 -35.00 36.32
CA LYS A 9 88.39 -35.52 35.74
C LYS A 9 87.75 -36.63 36.60
N GLU A 10 88.56 -37.54 37.13
CA GLU A 10 88.12 -38.63 38.01
C GLU A 10 87.63 -38.12 39.38
N ALA A 11 88.23 -37.03 39.89
CA ALA A 11 87.76 -36.39 41.12
C ALA A 11 86.43 -35.65 40.91
N ALA A 12 86.24 -35.04 39.74
CA ALA A 12 84.98 -34.38 39.39
C ALA A 12 83.85 -35.41 39.17
N GLU A 13 84.14 -36.55 38.53
CA GLU A 13 83.17 -37.65 38.39
C GLU A 13 82.78 -38.24 39.75
N LYS A 14 83.73 -38.53 40.64
CA LYS A 14 83.43 -38.94 42.03
C LYS A 14 82.67 -37.89 42.83
N TRP A 15 82.96 -36.61 42.62
CA TRP A 15 82.24 -35.53 43.29
C TRP A 15 80.80 -35.43 42.78
N ILE A 16 80.56 -35.62 41.47
CA ILE A 16 79.22 -35.64 40.88
C ILE A 16 78.43 -36.87 41.35
N ASP A 17 79.03 -38.06 41.29
CA ASP A 17 78.39 -39.31 41.73
C ASP A 17 78.11 -39.32 43.25
N GLY A 18 78.98 -38.70 44.06
CA GLY A 18 78.77 -38.53 45.50
C GLY A 18 77.93 -37.30 45.87
N ALA A 19 77.71 -36.36 44.94
CA ALA A 19 76.94 -35.15 45.21
C ALA A 19 75.45 -35.49 45.38
N GLU A 20 74.91 -36.50 44.69
CA GLU A 20 73.52 -36.93 44.89
C GLU A 20 73.29 -37.49 46.31
N ASP A 21 74.26 -38.19 46.89
CA ASP A 21 74.18 -38.73 48.26
C ASP A 21 74.49 -37.69 49.35
N THR A 22 75.31 -36.67 49.05
CA THR A 22 75.76 -35.66 50.03
C THR A 22 74.93 -34.37 49.99
N PHE A 23 74.20 -34.13 48.90
CA PHE A 23 73.47 -32.89 48.64
C PHE A 23 71.96 -33.15 48.66
N SER A 24 71.36 -33.20 49.85
CA SER A 24 69.90 -33.32 49.94
C SER A 24 69.25 -32.02 49.47
N LEU A 25 68.72 -32.04 48.25
CA LEU A 25 68.06 -30.91 47.61
C LEU A 25 66.65 -30.71 48.21
N THR A 26 66.61 -30.24 49.46
CA THR A 26 65.37 -29.87 50.15
C THR A 26 65.13 -28.37 50.03
N VAL A 27 63.86 -27.96 50.14
CA VAL A 27 63.46 -26.53 50.12
C VAL A 27 64.21 -25.73 51.18
N GLU A 28 64.35 -26.28 52.39
CA GLU A 28 65.04 -25.65 53.51
C GLU A 28 66.54 -25.43 53.21
N ASN A 29 67.22 -26.44 52.67
CA ASN A 29 68.64 -26.33 52.32
C ASN A 29 68.87 -25.30 51.21
N PHE A 30 68.00 -25.29 50.20
CA PHE A 30 68.05 -24.30 49.13
C PHE A 30 67.92 -22.87 49.68
N CYS A 31 66.92 -22.61 50.53
CA CYS A 31 66.72 -21.28 51.11
C CYS A 31 67.89 -20.85 52.01
N LYS A 32 68.48 -21.80 52.74
CA LYS A 32 69.68 -21.57 53.56
C LYS A 32 70.88 -21.18 52.70
N TRP A 33 71.13 -21.86 51.58
CA TRP A 33 72.22 -21.50 50.67
C TRP A 33 72.01 -20.12 50.03
N VAL A 34 70.77 -19.79 49.64
CA VAL A 34 70.45 -18.46 49.12
C VAL A 34 70.72 -17.38 50.18
N LYS A 35 70.38 -17.65 51.45
CA LYS A 35 70.68 -16.75 52.56
C LYS A 35 72.17 -16.59 52.80
N GLU A 36 72.92 -17.69 52.88
CA GLU A 36 74.38 -17.68 53.05
C GLU A 36 75.06 -16.88 51.93
N TYR A 37 74.59 -17.05 50.70
CA TYR A 37 75.05 -16.25 49.56
C TYR A 37 74.77 -14.75 49.73
N LEU A 38 73.54 -14.39 50.11
CA LEU A 38 73.15 -12.99 50.33
C LEU A 38 73.91 -12.34 51.49
N ASP A 39 74.16 -13.09 52.57
CA ASP A 39 74.95 -12.63 53.72
C ASP A 39 76.42 -12.36 53.32
N GLY A 40 76.97 -13.15 52.40
CA GLY A 40 78.32 -12.96 51.86
C GLY A 40 78.49 -11.75 50.90
N LYS A 41 77.39 -11.18 50.38
CA LYS A 41 77.43 -10.05 49.42
C LYS A 41 77.09 -8.68 50.03
N GLY A 42 76.48 -8.66 51.22
CA GLY A 42 76.15 -7.44 51.97
C GLY A 42 74.64 -7.12 52.04
N PRO A 43 74.24 -6.11 52.85
CA PRO A 43 72.84 -5.85 53.19
C PRO A 43 72.00 -5.29 52.04
N ASP A 44 72.60 -4.66 51.02
CA ASP A 44 71.90 -4.05 49.88
C ASP A 44 71.77 -4.99 48.67
N HIS A 45 72.42 -6.15 48.70
CA HIS A 45 72.31 -7.11 47.62
C HIS A 45 70.92 -7.78 47.62
N ARG A 46 70.32 -7.90 46.45
CA ARG A 46 69.00 -8.51 46.22
C ARG A 46 69.11 -9.53 45.11
N LEU A 47 68.35 -10.61 45.22
CA LEU A 47 68.33 -11.67 44.22
C LEU A 47 66.90 -11.90 43.75
N VAL A 48 66.70 -11.96 42.44
CA VAL A 48 65.39 -12.14 41.81
C VAL A 48 65.45 -13.41 40.97
N PHE A 49 64.60 -14.38 41.31
CA PHE A 49 64.37 -15.57 40.52
C PHE A 49 63.20 -15.32 39.57
N LEU A 50 63.44 -15.43 38.26
CA LEU A 50 62.41 -15.35 37.23
C LEU A 50 62.19 -16.75 36.68
N VAL A 51 60.99 -17.31 36.89
CA VAL A 51 60.64 -18.66 36.44
C VAL A 51 59.49 -18.57 35.44
N ASP A 52 59.76 -18.98 34.21
CA ASP A 52 58.80 -18.90 33.12
C ASP A 52 57.92 -20.17 33.06
N GLU A 53 56.66 -20.00 32.68
CA GLU A 53 55.66 -21.07 32.41
C GLU A 53 55.51 -22.13 33.50
N VAL A 54 55.53 -21.68 34.76
CA VAL A 54 55.39 -22.55 35.94
C VAL A 54 54.12 -23.41 35.90
N GLY A 55 53.04 -22.91 35.29
CA GLY A 55 51.81 -23.67 35.10
C GLY A 55 51.97 -24.95 34.28
N GLN A 56 52.80 -24.95 33.22
CA GLN A 56 53.09 -26.17 32.45
C GLN A 56 53.98 -27.14 33.24
N PHE A 57 54.96 -26.61 33.97
CA PHE A 57 55.86 -27.42 34.79
C PHE A 57 55.14 -28.15 35.94
N ILE A 58 54.20 -27.46 36.58
CA ILE A 58 53.39 -28.04 37.67
C ILE A 58 52.29 -28.95 37.09
N GLY A 59 51.69 -28.57 35.97
CA GLY A 59 50.58 -29.29 35.34
C GLY A 59 49.43 -29.53 36.32
N GLY A 60 49.26 -30.79 36.74
CA GLY A 60 48.25 -31.22 37.72
C GLY A 60 48.80 -31.80 39.03
N ASP A 61 50.11 -31.71 39.26
CA ASP A 61 50.77 -32.23 40.46
C ASP A 61 50.74 -31.19 41.60
N THR A 62 49.90 -31.44 42.60
CA THR A 62 49.76 -30.59 43.78
C THR A 62 51.02 -30.56 44.65
N HIS A 63 51.88 -31.58 44.60
CA HIS A 63 53.10 -31.64 45.40
C HIS A 63 54.17 -30.66 44.90
N LEU A 64 54.32 -30.52 43.58
CA LEU A 64 55.24 -29.55 42.99
C LEU A 64 54.81 -28.10 43.26
N MET A 65 53.50 -27.84 43.26
CA MET A 65 52.95 -26.54 43.65
C MET A 65 53.21 -26.22 45.12
N LEU A 66 52.99 -27.20 46.02
CA LEU A 66 53.29 -27.05 47.43
C LEU A 66 54.79 -26.78 47.67
N ASN A 67 55.68 -27.46 46.94
CA ASN A 67 57.12 -27.20 47.02
C ASN A 67 57.47 -25.77 46.58
N LEU A 68 56.92 -25.28 45.46
CA LEU A 68 57.15 -23.92 45.00
C LEU A 68 56.65 -22.88 46.01
N GLN A 69 55.51 -23.15 46.64
CA GLN A 69 54.96 -22.33 47.71
C GLN A 69 55.90 -22.30 48.93
N THR A 70 56.37 -23.47 49.39
CA THR A 70 57.31 -23.55 50.51
C THR A 70 58.60 -22.80 50.20
N ILE A 71 59.10 -22.88 48.95
CA ILE A 71 60.27 -22.10 48.52
C ILE A 71 60.01 -20.59 48.63
N ALA A 72 58.86 -20.11 48.16
CA ALA A 72 58.53 -18.69 48.23
C ALA A 72 58.42 -18.19 49.69
N GLU A 73 57.82 -18.98 50.58
CA GLU A 73 57.65 -18.66 52.00
C GLU A 73 58.97 -18.69 52.77
N ASP A 74 59.77 -19.73 52.56
CA ASP A 74 61.05 -19.91 53.24
C ASP A 74 62.07 -18.88 52.77
N LEU A 75 62.10 -18.55 51.46
CA LEU A 75 62.93 -17.45 50.96
C LEU A 75 62.50 -16.11 51.58
N GLY A 76 61.20 -15.84 51.65
CA GLY A 76 60.68 -14.61 52.27
C GLY A 76 61.08 -14.49 53.75
N THR A 77 60.95 -15.58 54.50
CA THR A 77 61.24 -15.63 55.94
C THR A 77 62.74 -15.61 56.23
N GLN A 78 63.52 -16.46 55.56
CA GLN A 78 64.95 -16.63 55.83
C GLN A 78 65.79 -15.47 55.28
N CYS A 79 65.43 -14.95 54.10
CA CYS A 79 66.17 -13.88 53.43
C CYS A 79 65.62 -12.48 53.73
N GLN A 80 64.56 -12.36 54.55
CA GLN A 80 63.97 -11.09 55.01
C GLN A 80 63.66 -10.11 53.87
N GLY A 81 63.07 -10.60 52.79
CA GLY A 81 62.71 -9.79 51.61
C GLY A 81 63.88 -9.45 50.67
N ARG A 82 65.06 -10.04 50.87
CA ARG A 82 66.22 -9.87 49.96
C ARG A 82 66.23 -10.82 48.75
N ALA A 83 65.40 -11.85 48.78
CA ALA A 83 65.19 -12.78 47.67
C ALA A 83 63.73 -12.70 47.19
N TRP A 84 63.55 -12.52 45.88
CA TRP A 84 62.24 -12.39 45.24
C TRP A 84 62.08 -13.52 44.24
N ILE A 85 60.86 -14.04 44.12
CA ILE A 85 60.50 -15.02 43.09
C ILE A 85 59.35 -14.45 42.26
N VAL A 86 59.52 -14.45 40.95
CA VAL A 86 58.53 -14.05 39.97
C VAL A 86 58.27 -15.26 39.08
N VAL A 87 57.00 -15.61 38.94
CA VAL A 87 56.56 -16.76 38.15
C VAL A 87 55.57 -16.30 37.09
N THR A 88 55.61 -16.90 35.90
CA THR A 88 54.62 -16.67 34.84
C THR A 88 53.79 -17.93 34.58
N SER A 89 52.54 -17.77 34.12
CA SER A 89 51.66 -18.87 33.67
C SER A 89 50.86 -18.44 32.44
N GLN A 90 50.65 -19.34 31.48
CA GLN A 90 50.08 -19.04 30.15
C GLN A 90 48.59 -18.69 30.13
N GLU A 91 47.82 -18.95 31.19
CA GLU A 91 46.39 -18.61 31.26
C GLU A 91 46.05 -17.86 32.55
N ASP A 92 44.99 -17.06 32.48
CA ASP A 92 44.32 -16.54 33.68
C ASP A 92 43.95 -17.77 34.51
N ILE A 93 44.57 -17.92 35.69
CA ILE A 93 44.57 -19.21 36.40
C ILE A 93 43.12 -19.65 36.73
N ASP A 94 42.17 -18.71 36.75
CA ASP A 94 40.73 -18.91 36.92
C ASP A 94 40.03 -19.64 35.74
N ALA A 95 40.56 -19.58 34.52
CA ALA A 95 40.00 -20.26 33.34
C ALA A 95 40.34 -21.76 33.31
N VAL A 96 41.58 -22.12 33.67
CA VAL A 96 42.03 -23.52 33.83
C VAL A 96 41.25 -24.25 34.93
N LEU A 97 40.78 -23.50 35.94
CA LEU A 97 39.99 -24.02 37.06
C LEU A 97 38.58 -24.48 36.67
N GLY A 98 38.03 -24.00 35.55
CA GLY A 98 36.71 -24.42 35.07
C GLY A 98 36.66 -25.87 34.57
N GLU A 99 37.78 -26.41 34.11
CA GLU A 99 37.86 -27.78 33.56
C GLU A 99 38.31 -28.83 34.59
N MET A 100 38.87 -28.43 35.73
CA MET A 100 39.25 -29.37 36.80
C MET A 100 38.10 -29.59 37.81
N ARG A 101 37.88 -30.86 38.20
CA ARG A 101 36.90 -31.26 39.22
C ARG A 101 36.99 -30.36 40.47
N ALA A 102 35.84 -29.87 40.94
CA ALA A 102 35.65 -28.89 42.01
C ALA A 102 36.46 -29.12 43.32
N THR A 103 36.95 -30.34 43.57
CA THR A 103 37.79 -30.69 44.73
C THR A 103 39.23 -30.19 44.61
N LYS A 104 39.82 -30.10 43.39
CA LYS A 104 41.19 -29.59 43.17
C LYS A 104 41.27 -28.06 43.12
N ALA A 105 40.17 -27.42 42.74
CA ALA A 105 40.06 -25.95 42.67
C ALA A 105 40.16 -25.29 44.05
N HIS A 106 39.69 -25.97 45.09
CA HIS A 106 39.62 -25.44 46.45
C HIS A 106 41.00 -25.33 47.14
N ASP A 107 41.92 -26.24 46.83
CA ASP A 107 43.30 -26.22 47.33
C ASP A 107 44.15 -25.19 46.57
N PHE A 108 43.96 -25.05 45.25
CA PHE A 108 44.64 -24.04 44.44
C PHE A 108 44.28 -22.60 44.84
N SER A 109 43.01 -22.32 45.17
CA SER A 109 42.56 -21.00 45.64
C SER A 109 43.23 -20.56 46.94
N LYS A 110 43.49 -21.49 47.89
CA LYS A 110 44.21 -21.19 49.14
C LYS A 110 45.70 -20.91 48.91
N ILE A 111 46.31 -21.58 47.94
CA ILE A 111 47.73 -21.43 47.57
C ILE A 111 47.95 -20.10 46.83
N GLN A 112 47.05 -19.74 45.91
CA GLN A 112 47.07 -18.46 45.21
C GLN A 112 46.99 -17.24 46.15
N GLY A 113 46.29 -17.36 47.29
CA GLY A 113 46.15 -16.27 48.27
C GLY A 113 47.47 -15.81 48.92
N ARG A 114 48.56 -16.60 48.76
CA ARG A 114 49.88 -16.29 49.33
C ARG A 114 50.79 -15.54 48.36
N PHE A 115 50.51 -15.55 47.06
CA PHE A 115 51.11 -14.65 46.06
C PHE A 115 50.33 -13.33 46.02
N LYS A 116 50.66 -12.41 46.94
CA LYS A 116 49.92 -11.15 47.12
C LYS A 116 50.01 -10.19 45.94
N THR A 117 51.11 -10.19 45.20
CA THR A 117 51.34 -9.26 44.08
C THR A 117 51.07 -9.96 42.76
N ARG A 118 49.91 -9.70 42.16
CA ARG A 118 49.54 -10.21 40.85
C ARG A 118 49.82 -9.15 39.79
N LEU A 119 50.76 -9.43 38.90
CA LEU A 119 51.00 -8.62 37.71
C LEU A 119 50.26 -9.29 36.55
N SER A 120 49.08 -8.78 36.22
CA SER A 120 48.39 -9.17 35.00
C SER A 120 49.07 -8.49 33.82
N LEU A 121 49.79 -9.28 33.01
CA LEU A 121 50.35 -8.81 31.75
C LEU A 121 49.24 -8.86 30.70
N SER A 122 48.72 -7.70 30.34
CA SER A 122 47.74 -7.57 29.26
C SER A 122 48.44 -7.67 27.91
N SER A 123 47.85 -8.40 26.96
CA SER A 123 48.28 -8.45 25.57
C SER A 123 47.88 -7.20 24.75
N ALA A 124 47.49 -6.10 25.39
CA ALA A 124 46.97 -4.90 24.72
C ALA A 124 47.95 -4.18 23.77
N ASN A 125 49.27 -4.35 23.96
CA ASN A 125 50.30 -3.59 23.23
C ASN A 125 51.23 -4.50 22.39
N VAL A 126 50.66 -5.33 21.53
CA VAL A 126 51.46 -6.15 20.58
C VAL A 126 52.24 -5.27 19.59
N ASP A 127 51.72 -4.07 19.29
CA ASP A 127 52.37 -3.07 18.45
C ASP A 127 53.73 -2.63 19.01
N GLU A 128 53.82 -2.30 20.30
CA GLU A 128 55.09 -1.92 20.95
C GLU A 128 56.14 -3.04 20.88
N VAL A 129 55.71 -4.30 21.07
CA VAL A 129 56.62 -5.46 20.98
C VAL A 129 57.14 -5.65 19.56
N ILE A 130 56.30 -5.47 18.54
CA ILE A 130 56.72 -5.57 17.13
C ILE A 130 57.69 -4.43 16.79
N GLN A 131 57.39 -3.21 17.21
CA GLN A 131 58.25 -2.04 16.99
C GLN A 131 59.65 -2.27 17.55
N GLU A 132 59.77 -2.67 18.81
CA GLU A 132 61.07 -2.85 19.46
C GLU A 132 61.82 -4.12 18.99
N ARG A 133 61.10 -5.22 18.76
CA ARG A 133 61.75 -6.51 18.47
C ARG A 133 62.03 -6.76 16.99
N LEU A 134 61.17 -6.26 16.10
CA LEU A 134 61.27 -6.51 14.66
C LEU A 134 61.66 -5.26 13.87
N LEU A 135 61.17 -4.09 14.26
CA LEU A 135 61.31 -2.86 13.46
C LEU A 135 62.41 -1.92 13.94
N ALA A 136 63.05 -2.21 15.07
CA ALA A 136 64.15 -1.41 15.58
C ALA A 136 65.25 -1.21 14.53
N LYS A 137 65.55 0.06 14.24
CA LYS A 137 66.49 0.42 13.17
C LYS A 137 67.92 0.18 13.62
N LYS A 138 68.76 -0.31 12.70
CA LYS A 138 70.19 -0.49 12.95
C LYS A 138 70.82 0.87 13.25
N GLY A 139 71.49 0.98 14.39
CA GLY A 139 72.04 2.24 14.90
C GLY A 139 71.15 2.96 15.92
N GLY A 140 69.97 2.40 16.24
CA GLY A 140 69.04 2.99 17.22
C GLY A 140 68.17 4.11 16.64
N PRO A 141 67.37 4.78 17.49
CA PRO A 141 66.46 5.85 17.07
C PRO A 141 67.18 7.08 16.51
N ASP A 142 68.42 7.33 16.93
CA ASP A 142 69.27 8.43 16.44
C ASP A 142 70.23 8.00 15.32
N GLY A 143 70.04 6.80 14.77
CA GLY A 143 70.89 6.25 13.72
C GLY A 143 70.65 6.89 12.33
N PRO A 144 71.58 6.76 11.38
CA PRO A 144 71.46 7.34 10.04
C PRO A 144 70.19 6.88 9.29
N ILE A 145 69.79 5.61 9.46
CA ILE A 145 68.58 5.05 8.84
C ILE A 145 67.31 5.72 9.37
N ALA A 146 67.27 6.02 10.68
CA ALA A 146 66.13 6.71 11.29
C ALA A 146 66.04 8.16 10.80
N ALA A 147 67.18 8.83 10.63
CA ALA A 147 67.24 10.18 10.06
C ALA A 147 66.75 10.22 8.60
N ASP A 148 67.20 9.28 7.75
CA ASP A 148 66.79 9.20 6.34
C ASP A 148 65.26 8.96 6.21
N LEU A 149 64.70 8.08 7.04
CA LEU A 149 63.25 7.85 7.11
C LEU A 149 62.49 9.08 7.65
N GLY A 150 63.08 9.82 8.59
CA GLY A 150 62.54 11.08 9.07
C GLY A 150 62.45 12.15 7.98
N ILE A 151 63.49 12.26 7.12
CA ILE A 151 63.49 13.16 5.96
C ILE A 151 62.43 12.73 4.95
N LEU A 152 62.34 11.42 4.65
CA LEU A 152 61.31 10.89 3.77
C LEU A 152 59.89 11.25 4.24
N PHE A 153 59.64 11.19 5.55
CA PHE A 153 58.35 11.59 6.10
C PHE A 153 58.13 13.11 6.04
N GLN A 154 59.16 13.94 6.13
CA GLN A 154 59.00 15.39 5.92
C GLN A 154 58.63 15.71 4.47
N GLU A 155 59.20 14.97 3.51
CA GLU A 155 58.93 15.18 2.08
C GLU A 155 57.58 14.60 1.63
N LYS A 156 57.22 13.41 2.11
CA LYS A 156 56.06 12.63 1.62
C LYS A 156 55.00 12.33 2.69
N GLY A 157 55.15 12.83 3.91
CA GLY A 157 54.27 12.48 5.04
C GLY A 157 52.81 12.91 4.86
N ASP A 158 52.57 14.09 4.26
CA ASP A 158 51.20 14.55 3.96
C ASP A 158 50.52 13.68 2.89
N ILE A 159 51.28 13.27 1.87
CA ILE A 159 50.83 12.35 0.82
C ILE A 159 50.44 11.01 1.47
N LEU A 160 51.32 10.47 2.32
CA LEU A 160 51.10 9.22 3.03
C LEU A 160 49.85 9.25 3.91
N LYS A 161 49.66 10.32 4.71
CA LYS A 161 48.48 10.47 5.57
C LYS A 161 47.18 10.51 4.76
N HIS A 162 47.17 11.17 3.61
CA HIS A 162 46.00 11.23 2.74
C HIS A 162 45.70 9.89 2.06
N GLN A 163 46.74 9.18 1.61
CA GLN A 163 46.59 7.87 0.99
C GLN A 163 45.95 6.84 1.93
N LEU A 164 46.29 6.89 3.23
CA LEU A 164 45.78 5.99 4.27
C LEU A 164 44.39 6.38 4.83
N THR A 165 43.46 6.70 3.94
CA THR A 165 42.07 7.04 4.30
C THR A 165 41.14 5.87 3.97
N PHE A 166 40.25 5.54 4.91
CA PHE A 166 39.19 4.55 4.74
C PHE A 166 37.82 5.22 4.67
N SER A 167 36.88 4.57 3.97
CA SER A 167 35.48 4.98 3.84
C SER A 167 34.54 3.93 4.44
N ASN A 168 33.45 4.37 5.07
CA ASN A 168 32.40 3.50 5.61
C ASN A 168 32.93 2.38 6.53
N VAL A 169 33.83 2.73 7.46
CA VAL A 169 34.42 1.81 8.44
C VAL A 169 33.74 1.90 9.80
N GLY A 170 33.67 0.78 10.51
CA GLY A 170 33.02 0.68 11.83
C GLY A 170 33.87 1.19 13.00
N MET A 171 35.13 1.55 12.75
CA MET A 171 36.09 2.00 13.77
C MET A 171 37.08 3.00 13.19
N THR A 172 37.65 3.86 14.05
CA THR A 172 38.74 4.76 13.70
C THR A 172 40.07 4.02 13.67
N PHE A 173 40.65 3.85 12.49
CA PHE A 173 41.99 3.28 12.32
C PHE A 173 43.08 4.28 12.67
N LYS A 174 44.13 3.81 13.36
CA LYS A 174 45.32 4.63 13.67
C LYS A 174 46.03 5.04 12.38
N ASN A 175 46.34 6.33 12.24
CA ASN A 175 47.21 6.87 11.20
C ASN A 175 48.56 7.31 11.81
N TYR A 176 49.56 7.61 10.99
CA TYR A 176 50.85 8.12 11.45
C TYR A 176 50.67 9.45 12.19
N ARG A 177 51.20 9.53 13.40
CA ARG A 177 51.13 10.76 14.21
C ARG A 177 52.16 11.78 13.72
N ASP A 178 53.41 11.37 13.73
CA ASP A 178 54.58 12.20 13.48
C ASP A 178 55.70 11.38 12.81
N ALA A 179 56.85 12.03 12.56
CA ALA A 179 58.00 11.39 11.92
C ALA A 179 58.60 10.26 12.78
N GLU A 180 58.55 10.40 14.11
CA GLU A 180 59.08 9.38 15.02
C GLU A 180 58.22 8.12 14.98
N ASP A 181 56.89 8.29 14.99
CA ASP A 181 55.92 7.21 14.80
C ASP A 181 56.07 6.55 13.41
N PHE A 182 56.35 7.31 12.35
CA PHE A 182 56.67 6.75 11.04
C PHE A 182 57.91 5.86 11.08
N VAL A 183 59.01 6.34 11.67
CA VAL A 183 60.27 5.57 11.78
C VAL A 183 60.06 4.28 12.56
N ARG A 184 59.28 4.31 13.65
CA ARG A 184 59.01 3.11 14.48
C ARG A 184 58.16 2.07 13.76
N ASN A 185 57.25 2.49 12.89
CA ASN A 185 56.31 1.60 12.20
C ASN A 185 56.79 1.14 10.82
N TYR A 186 57.62 1.91 10.11
CA TYR A 186 58.06 1.62 8.75
C TYR A 186 58.70 0.22 8.63
N PRO A 187 58.32 -0.63 7.66
CA PRO A 187 57.50 -0.35 6.46
C PRO A 187 55.97 -0.59 6.60
N PHE A 188 55.46 -0.71 7.83
CA PHE A 188 54.05 -0.98 8.11
C PHE A 188 53.28 0.30 8.46
N ALA A 189 52.00 0.31 8.09
CA ALA A 189 51.08 1.39 8.47
C ALA A 189 50.43 1.13 9.84
N PRO A 190 50.20 2.15 10.69
CA PRO A 190 49.71 1.95 12.06
C PRO A 190 48.36 1.22 12.17
N TYR A 191 47.49 1.35 11.17
CA TYR A 191 46.21 0.63 11.14
C TYR A 191 46.38 -0.88 11.03
N GLN A 192 47.48 -1.36 10.45
CA GLN A 192 47.71 -2.78 10.17
C GLN A 192 47.86 -3.58 11.45
N PHE A 193 48.43 -3.01 12.52
CA PHE A 193 48.54 -3.68 13.81
C PHE A 193 47.16 -4.05 14.38
N GLN A 194 46.22 -3.10 14.34
CA GLN A 194 44.84 -3.33 14.79
C GLN A 194 44.10 -4.27 13.84
N LEU A 195 44.22 -4.05 12.54
CA LEU A 195 43.50 -4.83 11.53
C LEU A 195 43.94 -6.30 11.52
N VAL A 196 45.25 -6.56 11.50
CA VAL A 196 45.78 -7.93 11.49
C VAL A 196 45.36 -8.69 12.75
N GLN A 197 45.39 -8.03 13.92
CA GLN A 197 44.86 -8.64 15.15
C GLN A 197 43.39 -9.06 15.00
N ARG A 198 42.53 -8.17 14.46
CA ARG A 198 41.12 -8.49 14.20
C ARG A 198 40.94 -9.62 13.18
N ILE A 199 41.75 -9.65 12.13
CA ILE A 199 41.75 -10.74 11.13
C ILE A 199 42.02 -12.09 11.82
N PHE A 200 43.07 -12.18 12.65
CA PHE A 200 43.38 -13.41 13.38
C PHE A 200 42.26 -13.81 14.34
N GLU A 201 41.68 -12.86 15.08
CA GLU A 201 40.53 -13.10 15.96
C GLU A 201 39.30 -13.61 15.20
N ALA A 202 39.02 -13.02 14.03
CA ALA A 202 37.87 -13.35 13.20
C ALA A 202 38.01 -14.73 12.54
N ILE A 203 39.19 -15.02 11.96
CA ILE A 203 39.49 -16.32 11.37
C ILE A 203 39.43 -17.42 12.42
N ARG A 204 39.92 -17.17 13.65
CA ARG A 204 39.80 -18.12 14.78
C ARG A 204 38.36 -18.43 15.15
N LYS A 205 37.47 -17.43 15.12
CA LYS A 205 36.03 -17.64 15.38
C LYS A 205 35.34 -18.40 14.25
N ALA A 206 35.77 -18.17 13.00
CA ALA A 206 35.14 -18.76 11.82
C ALA A 206 35.64 -20.17 11.48
N GLY A 207 36.94 -20.46 11.68
CA GLY A 207 37.58 -21.73 11.39
C GLY A 207 37.68 -22.63 12.62
N ALA A 208 36.71 -23.51 12.83
CA ALA A 208 36.72 -24.50 13.91
C ALA A 208 37.65 -25.70 13.59
N THR A 209 38.96 -25.46 13.42
CA THR A 209 39.99 -26.50 13.40
C THR A 209 40.88 -26.38 14.64
N GLY A 210 41.06 -27.52 15.33
CA GLY A 210 41.43 -27.62 16.73
C GLY A 210 42.79 -27.07 17.16
N LEU A 211 42.82 -26.68 18.45
CA LEU A 211 43.91 -26.90 19.44
C LEU A 211 45.31 -26.32 19.21
N HIS A 212 45.66 -25.77 18.06
CA HIS A 212 47.00 -25.17 17.83
C HIS A 212 47.04 -23.63 17.88
N LEU A 213 45.89 -22.96 18.04
CA LEU A 213 45.79 -21.50 18.13
C LEU A 213 45.88 -20.96 19.57
N SER A 214 46.60 -21.64 20.46
CA SER A 214 46.87 -21.16 21.83
C SER A 214 47.94 -20.05 21.90
N ARG A 215 48.38 -19.51 20.74
CA ARG A 215 49.46 -18.52 20.63
C ARG A 215 49.11 -17.39 19.64
N GLY A 216 48.07 -16.63 19.94
CA GLY A 216 47.58 -15.55 19.06
C GLY A 216 48.63 -14.47 18.80
N GLU A 217 49.33 -14.01 19.84
CA GLU A 217 50.29 -12.90 19.77
C GLU A 217 51.58 -13.28 19.02
N ARG A 218 52.04 -14.53 19.19
CA ARG A 218 53.21 -15.04 18.45
C ARG A 218 52.92 -15.22 16.97
N SER A 219 51.70 -15.65 16.64
CA SER A 219 51.26 -15.78 15.24
C SER A 219 51.19 -14.42 14.54
N ILE A 220 50.74 -13.39 15.25
CA ILE A 220 50.77 -12.00 14.75
C ILE A 220 52.23 -11.56 14.54
N LEU A 221 53.12 -11.80 15.52
CA LEU A 221 54.53 -11.44 15.39
C LEU A 221 55.20 -12.15 14.19
N ASP A 222 54.95 -13.44 14.02
CA ASP A 222 55.44 -14.23 12.89
C ASP A 222 54.88 -13.69 11.55
N ALA A 223 53.63 -13.21 11.53
CA ALA A 223 53.02 -12.59 10.36
C ALA A 223 53.70 -11.27 9.95
N PHE A 224 53.93 -10.37 10.91
CA PHE A 224 54.67 -9.13 10.66
C PHE A 224 56.12 -9.42 10.26
N GLN A 225 56.78 -10.41 10.87
CA GLN A 225 58.12 -10.79 10.48
C GLN A 225 58.16 -11.34 9.05
N SER A 226 57.23 -12.23 8.69
CA SER A 226 57.13 -12.80 7.34
C SER A 226 56.89 -11.72 6.29
N ALA A 227 55.88 -10.86 6.51
CA ALA A 227 55.53 -9.78 5.59
C ALA A 227 56.67 -8.75 5.46
N GLY A 228 57.39 -8.46 6.55
CA GLY A 228 58.55 -7.56 6.53
C GLY A 228 59.75 -8.15 5.78
N LYS A 229 59.99 -9.46 5.89
CA LYS A 229 61.04 -10.15 5.13
C LYS A 229 60.77 -10.12 3.62
N LEU A 230 59.51 -10.20 3.19
CA LEU A 230 59.13 -10.13 1.76
C LEU A 230 59.53 -8.80 1.11
N VAL A 231 59.56 -7.70 1.88
CA VAL A 231 59.97 -6.37 1.40
C VAL A 231 61.36 -5.96 1.87
N GLY A 232 62.10 -6.87 2.52
CA GLY A 232 63.36 -6.54 3.19
C GLY A 232 64.49 -6.11 2.25
N ASP A 233 64.45 -6.58 1.00
CA ASP A 233 65.43 -6.26 -0.04
C ASP A 233 64.96 -5.11 -0.97
N CYS A 234 63.80 -4.52 -0.71
CA CYS A 234 63.27 -3.41 -1.50
C CYS A 234 63.91 -2.06 -1.13
N GLU A 235 63.86 -1.09 -2.03
CA GLU A 235 64.31 0.27 -1.78
C GLU A 235 63.42 0.99 -0.74
N VAL A 236 64.01 2.03 -0.11
CA VAL A 236 63.29 2.92 0.79
C VAL A 236 62.23 3.67 0.00
N ASN A 237 60.94 3.50 0.36
CA ASN A 237 59.68 4.02 -0.22
C ASN A 237 58.59 2.93 -0.29
N VAL A 238 58.94 1.67 0.02
CA VAL A 238 58.02 0.54 0.07
C VAL A 238 57.08 0.58 1.29
N LEU A 239 55.83 0.21 1.08
CA LEU A 239 54.86 -0.12 2.12
C LEU A 239 54.46 -1.58 2.00
N VAL A 240 54.14 -2.21 3.12
CA VAL A 240 53.64 -3.60 3.10
C VAL A 240 52.13 -3.60 2.82
N PRO A 241 51.66 -4.11 1.67
CA PRO A 241 50.24 -4.26 1.40
C PRO A 241 49.63 -5.41 2.21
N LEU A 242 48.30 -5.40 2.41
CA LEU A 242 47.62 -6.37 3.27
C LEU A 242 47.76 -7.82 2.78
N TYR A 243 47.81 -8.06 1.46
CA TYR A 243 47.96 -9.42 0.93
C TYR A 243 49.27 -10.10 1.35
N ASN A 244 50.32 -9.34 1.72
CA ASN A 244 51.58 -9.93 2.21
C ASN A 244 51.44 -10.64 3.57
N PHE A 245 50.33 -10.43 4.29
CA PHE A 245 50.03 -11.15 5.52
C PHE A 245 49.36 -12.51 5.28
N TYR A 246 48.86 -12.78 4.06
CA TYR A 246 48.17 -14.03 3.73
C TYR A 246 49.03 -15.30 3.95
N PRO A 247 50.32 -15.37 3.53
CA PRO A 247 51.12 -16.59 3.69
C PRO A 247 51.26 -17.06 5.15
N SER A 248 51.26 -16.13 6.10
CA SER A 248 51.31 -16.44 7.53
C SER A 248 49.99 -16.93 8.11
N ILE A 249 48.88 -16.68 7.40
CA ILE A 249 47.55 -17.14 7.75
C ILE A 249 47.24 -18.46 7.04
N GLU A 250 47.82 -18.69 5.86
CA GLU A 250 47.59 -19.83 4.98
C GLU A 250 47.65 -21.20 5.69
N SER A 251 48.63 -21.40 6.58
CA SER A 251 48.78 -22.66 7.33
C SER A 251 47.67 -22.94 8.33
N PHE A 252 46.87 -21.94 8.67
CA PHE A 252 45.74 -22.04 9.60
C PHE A 252 44.39 -22.15 8.87
N LEU A 253 44.39 -22.07 7.54
CA LEU A 253 43.16 -22.13 6.75
C LEU A 253 42.75 -23.58 6.51
N ASP A 254 41.44 -23.78 6.39
CA ASP A 254 40.90 -25.05 5.90
C ASP A 254 41.43 -25.32 4.48
N THR A 255 41.69 -26.59 4.20
CA THR A 255 42.21 -27.08 2.91
C THR A 255 41.30 -26.66 1.75
N ALA A 256 39.99 -26.54 2.01
CA ALA A 256 39.00 -26.10 1.04
C ALA A 256 39.20 -24.65 0.57
N VAL A 257 39.57 -23.74 1.48
CA VAL A 257 39.80 -22.31 1.17
C VAL A 257 41.11 -22.15 0.42
N LYS A 258 42.18 -22.79 0.94
CA LYS A 258 43.50 -22.78 0.30
C LYS A 258 43.41 -23.27 -1.14
N ARG A 259 42.74 -24.39 -1.37
CA ARG A 259 42.54 -24.95 -2.72
C ARG A 259 41.85 -23.98 -3.67
N THR A 260 40.92 -23.15 -3.21
CA THR A 260 40.22 -22.18 -4.06
C THR A 260 41.12 -21.04 -4.51
N ILE A 261 42.00 -20.56 -3.63
CA ILE A 261 42.97 -19.51 -3.96
C ILE A 261 44.08 -20.09 -4.86
N ASP A 262 44.57 -21.29 -4.57
CA ASP A 262 45.57 -21.99 -5.39
C ASP A 262 45.05 -22.25 -6.81
N GLN A 263 43.82 -22.76 -6.94
CA GLN A 263 43.19 -23.00 -8.25
C GLN A 263 42.92 -21.70 -9.02
N ALA A 264 42.66 -20.59 -8.33
CA ALA A 264 42.52 -19.29 -8.98
C ALA A 264 43.87 -18.85 -9.60
N ALA A 265 44.99 -19.15 -8.95
CA ALA A 265 46.32 -18.82 -9.45
C ALA A 265 46.68 -19.57 -10.74
N ASP A 266 46.15 -20.78 -10.93
CA ASP A 266 46.32 -21.59 -12.14
C ASP A 266 45.37 -21.17 -13.30
N ASN A 267 44.44 -20.24 -13.07
CA ASN A 267 43.45 -19.84 -14.07
C ASN A 267 44.03 -18.81 -15.05
N ALA A 268 44.12 -19.19 -16.33
CA ALA A 268 44.63 -18.32 -17.39
C ALA A 268 43.79 -17.05 -17.66
N SER A 269 42.54 -17.00 -17.20
CA SER A 269 41.70 -15.79 -17.31
C SER A 269 42.01 -14.73 -16.24
N LEU A 270 42.80 -15.08 -15.22
CA LEU A 270 43.19 -14.21 -14.12
C LEU A 270 44.64 -13.74 -14.25
N GLN A 271 44.91 -12.54 -13.73
CA GLN A 271 46.24 -11.96 -13.62
C GLN A 271 46.80 -12.20 -12.20
N PRO A 272 48.15 -12.15 -12.01
CA PRO A 272 48.75 -12.34 -10.70
C PRO A 272 48.21 -11.40 -9.62
N PHE A 273 47.87 -10.16 -9.97
CA PHE A 273 47.28 -9.19 -9.04
C PHE A 273 45.87 -9.58 -8.59
N ASP A 274 45.12 -10.33 -9.40
CA ASP A 274 43.77 -10.79 -9.05
C ASP A 274 43.83 -11.75 -7.86
N ILE A 275 44.90 -12.53 -7.75
CA ILE A 275 45.13 -13.43 -6.62
C ILE A 275 45.43 -12.63 -5.35
N ASN A 276 46.25 -11.59 -5.45
CA ASN A 276 46.52 -10.70 -4.32
C ASN A 276 45.24 -10.03 -3.82
N LEU A 277 44.39 -9.56 -4.74
CA LEU A 277 43.12 -8.93 -4.37
C LEU A 277 42.15 -9.95 -3.76
N LEU A 278 42.11 -11.18 -4.27
CA LEU A 278 41.33 -12.27 -3.72
C LEU A 278 41.78 -12.61 -2.28
N GLN A 279 43.09 -12.61 -2.02
CA GLN A 279 43.66 -12.78 -0.69
C GLN A 279 43.23 -11.64 0.25
N VAL A 280 43.28 -10.37 -0.20
CA VAL A 280 42.79 -9.24 0.61
C VAL A 280 41.32 -9.40 0.96
N LEU A 281 40.47 -9.73 -0.01
CA LEU A 281 39.03 -9.95 0.20
C LEU A 281 38.75 -11.12 1.17
N PHE A 282 39.57 -12.17 1.12
CA PHE A 282 39.49 -13.26 2.08
C PHE A 282 39.87 -12.80 3.49
N LEU A 283 40.99 -12.07 3.65
CA LEU A 283 41.48 -11.60 4.94
C LEU A 283 40.44 -10.72 5.66
N ILE A 284 39.74 -9.85 4.93
CA ILE A 284 38.72 -8.96 5.52
C ILE A 284 37.32 -9.59 5.59
N ARG A 285 37.10 -10.81 5.06
CA ARG A 285 35.76 -11.41 4.96
C ARG A 285 35.02 -11.52 6.30
N TYR A 286 35.75 -11.86 7.36
CA TYR A 286 35.18 -12.07 8.69
C TYR A 286 35.39 -10.87 9.62
N VAL A 287 35.92 -9.75 9.10
CA VAL A 287 36.19 -8.53 9.85
C VAL A 287 35.03 -7.56 9.63
N ASP A 288 34.21 -7.33 10.66
CA ASP A 288 33.02 -6.50 10.54
C ASP A 288 33.36 -5.02 10.30
N GLU A 289 34.49 -4.56 10.83
CA GLU A 289 34.93 -3.17 10.86
C GLU A 289 35.40 -2.62 9.50
N ILE A 290 35.78 -3.49 8.56
CA ILE A 290 36.23 -3.10 7.21
C ILE A 290 35.32 -3.70 6.14
N LYS A 291 34.82 -2.85 5.24
CA LYS A 291 34.05 -3.29 4.06
C LYS A 291 34.94 -3.33 2.83
N GLY A 292 34.75 -4.34 1.98
CA GLY A 292 35.48 -4.55 0.73
C GLY A 292 35.03 -3.64 -0.42
N ASN A 293 34.93 -2.32 -0.19
CA ASN A 293 34.66 -1.35 -1.26
C ASN A 293 35.97 -0.95 -1.97
N VAL A 294 35.85 -0.39 -3.18
CA VAL A 294 37.02 -0.04 -4.01
C VAL A 294 37.98 0.90 -3.28
N ASP A 295 37.48 1.92 -2.58
CA ASP A 295 38.32 2.89 -1.87
C ASP A 295 39.14 2.26 -0.73
N ASN A 296 38.54 1.35 0.03
CA ASN A 296 39.21 0.61 1.08
C ASN A 296 40.21 -0.39 0.50
N LEU A 297 39.84 -1.11 -0.57
CA LEU A 297 40.73 -2.06 -1.24
C LEU A 297 41.97 -1.38 -1.80
N VAL A 298 41.84 -0.16 -2.34
CA VAL A 298 42.98 0.67 -2.75
C VAL A 298 43.91 0.90 -1.56
N THR A 299 43.39 1.38 -0.43
CA THR A 299 44.20 1.62 0.78
C THR A 299 44.87 0.34 1.30
N LEU A 300 44.17 -0.80 1.27
CA LEU A 300 44.72 -2.09 1.72
C LEU A 300 45.79 -2.67 0.78
N CYS A 301 45.78 -2.30 -0.51
CA CYS A 301 46.71 -2.79 -1.51
C CYS A 301 47.86 -1.82 -1.83
N LEU A 302 47.97 -0.69 -1.11
CA LEU A 302 49.09 0.24 -1.26
C LEU A 302 50.41 -0.44 -0.93
N ASN A 303 51.34 -0.38 -1.88
CA ASN A 303 52.67 -0.99 -1.80
C ASN A 303 53.81 0.04 -1.80
N GLU A 304 53.53 1.32 -2.04
CA GLU A 304 54.50 2.42 -2.09
C GLU A 304 53.89 3.71 -1.51
N ILE A 305 54.72 4.60 -0.96
CA ILE A 305 54.27 5.84 -0.30
C ILE A 305 53.70 6.86 -1.30
N ASP A 306 54.17 6.89 -2.54
CA ASP A 306 53.75 7.80 -3.61
C ASP A 306 53.08 7.06 -4.77
N ALA A 307 52.49 5.90 -4.49
CA ALA A 307 51.76 5.11 -5.47
C ALA A 307 50.65 5.94 -6.16
N ASP A 308 50.48 5.74 -7.48
CA ASP A 308 49.37 6.33 -8.23
C ASP A 308 48.05 5.65 -7.83
N ARG A 309 47.30 6.33 -6.94
CA ARG A 309 46.00 5.88 -6.44
C ARG A 309 44.99 5.66 -7.57
N LEU A 310 45.02 6.47 -8.63
CA LEU A 310 44.07 6.37 -9.74
C LEU A 310 44.38 5.14 -10.60
N ALA A 311 45.66 4.89 -10.88
CA ALA A 311 46.10 3.68 -11.58
C ALA A 311 45.76 2.41 -10.77
N LEU A 312 46.03 2.42 -9.46
CA LEU A 312 45.70 1.30 -8.58
C LEU A 312 44.19 1.05 -8.51
N ARG A 313 43.38 2.12 -8.44
CA ARG A 313 41.92 2.04 -8.46
C ARG A 313 41.42 1.33 -9.72
N ARG A 314 41.86 1.78 -10.90
CA ARG A 314 41.48 1.16 -12.19
C ARG A 314 41.88 -0.32 -12.23
N LYS A 315 43.10 -0.63 -11.79
CA LYS A 315 43.60 -2.01 -11.72
C LYS A 315 42.74 -2.89 -10.81
N ILE A 316 42.29 -2.36 -9.67
CA ILE A 316 41.38 -3.06 -8.74
C ILE A 316 40.00 -3.24 -9.38
N GLU A 317 39.42 -2.22 -10.01
CA GLU A 317 38.10 -2.33 -10.66
C GLU A 317 38.10 -3.39 -11.78
N GLU A 318 39.14 -3.42 -12.63
CA GLU A 318 39.31 -4.46 -13.65
C GLU A 318 39.50 -5.86 -13.04
N SER A 319 40.23 -5.95 -11.94
CA SER A 319 40.46 -7.19 -11.20
C SER A 319 39.16 -7.75 -10.60
N LEU A 320 38.35 -6.90 -9.96
CA LEU A 320 37.05 -7.25 -9.41
C LEU A 320 36.10 -7.76 -10.50
N GLN A 321 36.10 -7.15 -11.70
CA GLN A 321 35.30 -7.63 -12.83
C GLN A 321 35.70 -9.05 -13.26
N ARG A 322 37.01 -9.35 -13.34
CA ARG A 322 37.50 -10.70 -13.69
C ARG A 322 37.16 -11.72 -12.60
N LEU A 323 37.37 -11.38 -11.33
CA LEU A 323 37.05 -12.24 -10.19
C LEU A 323 35.53 -12.52 -10.08
N GLU A 324 34.68 -11.52 -10.34
CA GLU A 324 33.22 -11.67 -10.33
C GLU A 324 32.75 -12.57 -11.49
N LYS A 325 33.36 -12.43 -12.66
CA LYS A 325 33.10 -13.28 -13.83
C LYS A 325 33.35 -14.75 -13.52
N GLU A 326 34.48 -15.06 -12.88
CA GLU A 326 34.85 -16.42 -12.45
C GLU A 326 34.08 -16.92 -11.21
N THR A 327 33.19 -16.10 -10.64
CA THR A 327 32.41 -16.42 -9.43
C THR A 327 33.31 -16.79 -8.25
N LEU A 328 34.39 -16.02 -8.07
CA LEU A 328 35.25 -16.09 -6.89
C LEU A 328 34.83 -15.10 -5.81
N ILE A 329 34.14 -14.04 -6.24
CA ILE A 329 33.62 -12.98 -5.38
C ILE A 329 32.15 -12.70 -5.72
N SER A 330 31.40 -12.15 -4.76
CA SER A 330 30.08 -11.56 -4.97
C SER A 330 30.13 -10.05 -4.71
N ARG A 331 29.14 -9.35 -5.26
CA ARG A 331 28.96 -7.90 -5.11
C ARG A 331 27.58 -7.60 -4.52
N ASN A 332 27.55 -6.85 -3.43
CA ASN A 332 26.33 -6.25 -2.88
C ASN A 332 26.50 -4.72 -2.83
N GLY A 333 25.82 -4.00 -3.72
CA GLY A 333 25.99 -2.55 -3.85
C GLY A 333 27.42 -2.21 -4.27
N ASP A 334 28.16 -1.49 -3.42
CA ASP A 334 29.57 -1.11 -3.67
C ASP A 334 30.59 -2.00 -2.93
N ASN A 335 30.11 -3.01 -2.20
CA ASN A 335 30.96 -3.91 -1.43
C ASN A 335 31.16 -5.24 -2.15
N TYR A 336 32.38 -5.75 -2.10
CA TYR A 336 32.78 -7.03 -2.66
C TYR A 336 33.16 -8.02 -1.56
N PHE A 337 32.81 -9.28 -1.74
CA PHE A 337 33.00 -10.34 -0.76
C PHE A 337 33.63 -11.57 -1.40
N PHE A 338 34.61 -12.17 -0.74
CA PHE A 338 35.13 -13.49 -1.12
C PHE A 338 34.06 -14.56 -0.93
N LEU A 339 33.90 -15.49 -1.88
CA LEU A 339 32.91 -16.58 -1.79
C LEU A 339 33.54 -17.91 -1.34
N THR A 340 32.94 -18.58 -0.36
CA THR A 340 33.29 -19.96 0.00
C THR A 340 32.84 -20.95 -1.07
N ASN A 341 33.36 -22.19 -1.05
CA ASN A 341 33.00 -23.20 -2.07
C ASN A 341 31.48 -23.43 -2.17
N GLU A 342 30.81 -23.55 -1.02
CA GLU A 342 29.35 -23.68 -0.95
C GLU A 342 28.64 -22.46 -1.55
N GLU A 343 29.08 -21.24 -1.21
CA GLU A 343 28.50 -20.02 -1.76
C GLU A 343 28.77 -19.87 -3.26
N ARG A 344 29.91 -20.34 -3.77
CA ARG A 344 30.25 -20.31 -5.19
C ARG A 344 29.33 -21.22 -6.00
N ASP A 345 29.07 -22.42 -5.50
CA ASP A 345 28.15 -23.36 -6.15
C ASP A 345 26.74 -22.78 -6.21
N ILE A 346 26.25 -22.23 -5.09
CA ILE A 346 24.95 -21.52 -5.04
C ILE A 346 24.92 -20.33 -6.01
N ASN A 347 25.97 -19.49 -6.04
CA ASN A 347 26.02 -18.34 -6.94
C ASN A 347 26.08 -18.75 -8.43
N ARG A 348 26.72 -19.87 -8.76
CA ARG A 348 26.71 -20.42 -10.13
C ARG A 348 25.32 -20.90 -10.51
N GLU A 349 24.62 -21.58 -9.60
CA GLU A 349 23.23 -22.00 -9.81
C GLU A 349 22.32 -20.79 -10.02
N ILE A 350 22.44 -19.75 -9.18
CA ILE A 350 21.72 -18.47 -9.33
C ILE A 350 22.00 -17.84 -10.70
N LYS A 351 23.27 -17.80 -11.16
CA LYS A 351 23.63 -17.23 -12.47
C LYS A 351 22.93 -17.95 -13.63
N ASN A 352 22.76 -19.27 -13.52
CA ASN A 352 22.13 -20.12 -14.53
C ASN A 352 20.59 -20.08 -14.51
N VAL A 353 19.97 -19.38 -13.56
CA VAL A 353 18.51 -19.18 -13.55
C VAL A 353 18.11 -18.35 -14.78
N GLU A 354 17.22 -18.91 -15.59
CA GLU A 354 16.60 -18.23 -16.72
C GLU A 354 15.44 -17.34 -16.25
N LEU A 355 15.38 -16.13 -16.81
CA LEU A 355 14.33 -15.14 -16.56
C LEU A 355 13.58 -14.85 -17.86
N SER A 356 12.29 -14.58 -17.74
CA SER A 356 11.43 -14.09 -18.82
C SER A 356 11.16 -12.59 -18.67
N SER A 357 10.92 -11.89 -19.78
CA SER A 357 10.60 -10.44 -19.76
C SER A 357 9.36 -10.12 -18.91
N ASN A 358 8.39 -11.05 -18.84
CA ASN A 358 7.21 -10.89 -17.99
C ASN A 358 7.55 -10.89 -16.48
N GLU A 359 8.49 -11.74 -16.04
CA GLU A 359 8.94 -11.75 -14.65
C GLU A 359 9.67 -10.44 -14.29
N GLU A 360 10.41 -9.86 -15.23
CA GLU A 360 11.05 -8.53 -15.08
C GLU A 360 9.98 -7.43 -14.92
N ALA A 361 8.99 -7.38 -15.81
CA ALA A 361 7.90 -6.41 -15.78
C ALA A 361 7.03 -6.54 -14.51
N ASP A 362 6.71 -7.76 -14.08
CA ASP A 362 5.92 -8.01 -12.87
C ASP A 362 6.64 -7.51 -11.60
N LEU A 363 7.96 -7.76 -11.49
CA LEU A 363 8.73 -7.26 -10.36
C LEU A 363 8.85 -5.73 -10.39
N LEU A 364 9.18 -5.15 -11.54
CA LEU A 364 9.29 -3.70 -11.72
C LEU A 364 7.97 -3.02 -11.36
N GLY A 365 6.86 -3.52 -11.92
CA GLY A 365 5.52 -3.06 -11.61
C GLY A 365 5.19 -3.18 -10.12
N GLY A 366 5.61 -4.27 -9.48
CA GLY A 366 5.47 -4.47 -8.04
C GLY A 366 6.25 -3.44 -7.19
N ILE A 367 7.49 -3.12 -7.57
CA ILE A 367 8.31 -2.12 -6.85
C ILE A 367 7.78 -0.70 -7.11
N ILE A 368 7.50 -0.36 -8.37
CA ILE A 368 7.06 0.98 -8.76
C ILE A 368 5.68 1.29 -8.15
N PHE A 369 4.68 0.46 -8.44
CA PHE A 369 3.33 0.74 -7.96
C PHE A 369 3.16 0.40 -6.48
N GLY A 370 3.87 -0.60 -5.95
CA GLY A 370 3.77 -1.03 -4.56
C GLY A 370 4.61 -0.19 -3.59
N ASP A 371 5.91 -0.07 -3.85
CA ASP A 371 6.86 0.54 -2.92
C ASP A 371 7.06 2.04 -3.17
N VAL A 372 7.20 2.46 -4.44
CA VAL A 372 7.44 3.88 -4.79
C VAL A 372 6.16 4.71 -4.70
N ILE A 373 5.07 4.24 -5.34
CA ILE A 373 3.75 4.92 -5.36
C ILE A 373 2.85 4.43 -4.19
N LYS A 374 3.39 3.64 -3.26
CA LYS A 374 2.73 3.19 -2.02
C LYS A 374 1.40 2.46 -2.21
N GLY A 375 1.22 1.78 -3.35
CA GLY A 375 0.09 0.87 -3.58
C GLY A 375 -1.27 1.54 -3.75
N GLN A 376 -1.34 2.85 -4.03
CA GLN A 376 -2.63 3.52 -4.23
C GLN A 376 -3.35 2.99 -5.48
N PRO A 377 -4.57 2.42 -5.37
CA PRO A 377 -5.31 1.89 -6.52
C PRO A 377 -6.23 2.92 -7.16
N LYS A 378 -6.36 4.11 -6.56
CA LYS A 378 -7.26 5.18 -6.99
C LYS A 378 -6.57 6.52 -6.80
N HIS A 379 -6.86 7.45 -7.70
CA HIS A 379 -6.44 8.83 -7.64
C HIS A 379 -7.58 9.71 -7.14
N ARG A 380 -7.35 10.53 -6.11
CA ARG A 380 -8.38 11.45 -5.60
C ARG A 380 -8.26 12.81 -6.27
N PHE A 381 -9.24 13.17 -7.10
CA PHE A 381 -9.25 14.45 -7.79
C PHE A 381 -9.71 15.57 -6.85
N SER A 382 -8.88 16.59 -6.67
CA SER A 382 -9.10 17.62 -5.65
C SER A 382 -10.32 18.51 -5.92
N GLU A 383 -10.64 18.79 -7.19
CA GLU A 383 -11.75 19.69 -7.55
C GLU A 383 -13.12 19.10 -7.23
N ASN A 384 -13.32 17.79 -7.43
CA ASN A 384 -14.60 17.12 -7.21
C ASN A 384 -14.62 16.08 -6.08
N GLN A 385 -13.50 15.90 -5.39
CA GLN A 385 -13.31 14.98 -4.26
C GLN A 385 -13.64 13.51 -4.61
N MET A 386 -13.62 13.15 -5.90
CA MET A 386 -13.87 11.78 -6.36
C MET A 386 -12.59 10.96 -6.42
N ASP A 387 -12.74 9.67 -6.11
CA ASP A 387 -11.68 8.69 -6.30
C ASP A 387 -11.82 8.00 -7.65
N PHE A 388 -10.89 8.25 -8.57
CA PHE A 388 -10.82 7.62 -9.88
C PHE A 388 -9.92 6.39 -9.84
N PRO A 389 -10.47 5.18 -9.98
CA PRO A 389 -9.64 3.98 -10.07
C PRO A 389 -8.91 3.94 -11.42
N TYR A 390 -7.69 3.39 -11.39
CA TYR A 390 -6.87 3.25 -12.60
C TYR A 390 -6.21 1.87 -12.69
N ASN A 391 -6.07 1.39 -13.93
CA ASN A 391 -5.30 0.23 -14.29
C ASN A 391 -3.81 0.60 -14.35
N ARG A 392 -2.98 -0.31 -13.88
CA ARG A 392 -1.53 -0.13 -13.76
C ARG A 392 -0.86 -1.07 -14.75
N LEU A 393 -0.06 -0.54 -15.65
CA LEU A 393 0.70 -1.31 -16.64
C LEU A 393 2.18 -1.01 -16.47
N CYS A 394 3.02 -2.04 -16.47
CA CYS A 394 4.48 -1.93 -16.55
C CYS A 394 4.93 -2.70 -17.79
N ASP A 395 5.59 -2.03 -18.74
CA ASP A 395 6.05 -2.63 -20.00
C ASP A 395 4.94 -3.38 -20.75
N LEU A 396 3.73 -2.80 -20.75
CA LEU A 396 2.48 -3.36 -21.29
C LEU A 396 1.86 -4.52 -20.50
N TYR A 397 2.51 -5.01 -19.46
CA TYR A 397 1.98 -6.06 -18.59
C TYR A 397 1.14 -5.47 -17.45
N PRO A 398 -0.05 -6.04 -17.16
CA PRO A 398 -0.93 -5.51 -16.11
C PRO A 398 -0.46 -5.88 -14.70
N VAL A 399 -0.30 -4.86 -13.85
CA VAL A 399 0.07 -5.02 -12.44
C VAL A 399 -1.20 -5.15 -11.59
N GLY A 400 -1.64 -6.41 -11.43
CA GLY A 400 -2.88 -6.77 -10.76
C GLY A 400 -4.05 -6.95 -11.72
N ARG A 401 -5.29 -6.71 -11.24
CA ARG A 401 -6.49 -6.97 -12.05
C ARG A 401 -6.83 -5.75 -12.90
N LYS A 402 -6.91 -5.95 -14.23
CA LYS A 402 -7.44 -4.95 -15.17
C LYS A 402 -8.96 -4.92 -15.11
N THR A 403 -9.53 -3.73 -15.00
CA THR A 403 -10.99 -3.49 -15.04
C THR A 403 -11.31 -2.53 -16.17
N GLU A 404 -12.34 -2.84 -16.96
CA GLU A 404 -12.79 -1.97 -18.04
C GLU A 404 -13.34 -0.64 -17.51
N GLY A 405 -13.12 0.45 -18.25
CA GLY A 405 -13.62 1.80 -17.92
C GLY A 405 -12.81 2.56 -16.87
N HIS A 406 -11.82 1.93 -16.21
CA HIS A 406 -10.86 2.62 -15.35
C HIS A 406 -9.86 3.44 -16.17
N LEU A 407 -9.29 4.49 -15.57
CA LEU A 407 -8.17 5.23 -16.16
C LEU A 407 -6.97 4.29 -16.34
N VAL A 408 -5.99 4.66 -17.15
CA VAL A 408 -4.80 3.82 -17.38
C VAL A 408 -3.55 4.62 -17.10
N VAL A 409 -2.66 4.04 -16.30
CA VAL A 409 -1.29 4.50 -16.07
C VAL A 409 -0.35 3.41 -16.57
N SER A 410 0.39 3.72 -17.63
CA SER A 410 1.36 2.84 -18.26
C SER A 410 2.77 3.37 -18.04
N ILE A 411 3.65 2.54 -17.51
CA ILE A 411 5.05 2.86 -17.30
C ILE A 411 5.87 1.99 -18.24
N ILE A 412 6.68 2.63 -19.07
CA ILE A 412 7.59 1.97 -20.00
C ILE A 412 9.01 2.17 -19.49
N THR A 413 9.67 1.06 -19.17
CA THR A 413 11.01 0.98 -18.62
C THR A 413 12.03 0.67 -19.73
N PRO A 414 13.33 0.97 -19.54
CA PRO A 414 14.37 0.61 -20.50
C PRO A 414 14.57 -0.90 -20.70
N LEU A 415 13.88 -1.74 -19.92
CA LEU A 415 13.91 -3.19 -20.02
C LEU A 415 12.80 -3.76 -20.92
N ALA A 416 11.89 -2.93 -21.42
CA ALA A 416 10.88 -3.36 -22.38
C ALA A 416 11.53 -3.80 -23.70
N ASP A 417 11.04 -4.90 -24.28
CA ASP A 417 11.60 -5.49 -25.51
C ASP A 417 11.63 -4.48 -26.69
N ASP A 418 10.63 -3.60 -26.79
CA ASP A 418 10.49 -2.58 -27.84
C ASP A 418 10.85 -1.16 -27.37
N TYR A 419 11.64 -1.00 -26.30
CA TYR A 419 11.92 0.32 -25.70
C TYR A 419 12.42 1.37 -26.70
N GLU A 420 13.28 1.00 -27.65
CA GLU A 420 13.81 1.90 -28.69
C GLU A 420 12.73 2.52 -29.58
N MET A 421 11.56 1.87 -29.68
CA MET A 421 10.44 2.36 -30.46
C MET A 421 9.60 3.42 -29.72
N TYR A 422 9.73 3.53 -28.39
CA TYR A 422 9.01 4.50 -27.55
C TYR A 422 9.68 5.88 -27.60
N LYS A 423 9.72 6.46 -28.79
CA LYS A 423 10.05 7.87 -29.02
C LYS A 423 8.85 8.76 -28.73
N ASP A 424 9.08 10.06 -28.54
CA ASP A 424 8.03 11.05 -28.21
C ASP A 424 6.78 10.93 -29.11
N GLU A 425 6.95 10.74 -30.42
CA GLU A 425 5.85 10.59 -31.39
C GLU A 425 4.94 9.39 -31.08
N ARG A 426 5.54 8.23 -30.77
CA ARG A 426 4.79 7.01 -30.40
C ARG A 426 4.14 7.19 -29.04
N CYS A 427 4.85 7.72 -28.06
CA CYS A 427 4.32 7.95 -26.72
C CYS A 427 3.13 8.91 -26.73
N ILE A 428 3.17 9.95 -27.56
CA ILE A 428 2.06 10.87 -27.79
C ILE A 428 0.86 10.11 -28.37
N LEU A 429 1.06 9.34 -29.45
CA LEU A 429 -0.02 8.57 -30.06
C LEU A 429 -0.64 7.57 -29.07
N ASP A 430 0.19 6.78 -28.39
CA ASP A 430 -0.25 5.78 -27.43
C ASP A 430 -0.97 6.43 -26.24
N SER A 431 -0.51 7.59 -25.75
CA SER A 431 -1.19 8.31 -24.66
C SER A 431 -2.59 8.83 -25.01
N SER A 432 -2.93 8.92 -26.31
CA SER A 432 -4.27 9.29 -26.79
C SER A 432 -5.23 8.10 -26.94
N ALA A 433 -4.71 6.87 -26.84
CA ALA A 433 -5.50 5.65 -26.99
C ALA A 433 -6.58 5.51 -25.89
N GLU A 434 -7.66 4.78 -26.20
CA GLU A 434 -8.74 4.41 -25.26
C GLU A 434 -9.35 5.61 -24.49
N GLY A 435 -9.42 6.78 -25.12
CA GLY A 435 -9.98 8.01 -24.51
C GLY A 435 -9.00 8.75 -23.60
N GLY A 436 -7.70 8.45 -23.69
CA GLY A 436 -6.60 9.10 -23.00
C GLY A 436 -6.07 8.27 -21.82
N GLN A 437 -4.74 8.15 -21.73
CA GLN A 437 -4.02 7.50 -20.64
C GLN A 437 -2.80 8.32 -20.21
N VAL A 438 -2.27 8.03 -19.02
CA VAL A 438 -0.95 8.51 -18.58
C VAL A 438 0.08 7.49 -19.02
N LEU A 439 1.05 7.90 -19.84
CA LEU A 439 2.19 7.10 -20.25
C LEU A 439 3.47 7.77 -19.71
N ILE A 440 4.20 7.04 -18.88
CA ILE A 440 5.44 7.48 -18.26
C ILE A 440 6.58 6.67 -18.87
N ARG A 441 7.52 7.35 -19.51
CA ARG A 441 8.71 6.71 -20.09
C ARG A 441 9.90 7.01 -19.20
N LEU A 442 10.45 5.97 -18.57
CA LEU A 442 11.68 6.08 -17.79
C LEU A 442 12.88 6.20 -18.72
N ASP A 443 13.90 6.97 -18.33
CA ASP A 443 15.15 7.06 -19.08
C ASP A 443 16.03 5.82 -18.89
N ASP A 444 17.00 5.63 -19.79
CA ASP A 444 17.89 4.48 -19.76
C ASP A 444 18.88 4.55 -18.59
N ASN A 445 19.03 3.45 -17.86
CA ASN A 445 19.95 3.31 -16.75
C ASN A 445 20.60 1.92 -16.75
N ALA A 446 21.90 1.88 -17.01
CA ALA A 446 22.67 0.65 -17.12
C ALA A 446 22.68 -0.23 -15.84
N MET A 447 22.45 0.37 -14.67
CA MET A 447 22.43 -0.36 -13.39
C MET A 447 21.09 -1.05 -13.14
N LEU A 448 19.98 -0.48 -13.63
CA LEU A 448 18.63 -0.98 -13.35
C LEU A 448 18.47 -2.45 -13.78
N GLY A 449 18.83 -2.75 -15.04
CA GLY A 449 18.72 -4.11 -15.58
C GLY A 449 19.58 -5.14 -14.85
N ARG A 450 20.79 -4.75 -14.43
CA ARG A 450 21.68 -5.64 -13.67
C ARG A 450 21.09 -5.97 -12.30
N GLU A 451 20.67 -4.95 -11.55
CA GLU A 451 20.16 -5.11 -10.18
C GLU A 451 18.83 -5.87 -10.15
N ILE A 452 17.91 -5.59 -11.09
CA ILE A 452 16.61 -6.28 -11.22
C ILE A 452 16.80 -7.76 -11.53
N ARG A 453 17.64 -8.10 -12.53
CA ARG A 453 17.92 -9.49 -12.89
C ARG A 453 18.59 -10.24 -11.74
N SER A 454 19.55 -9.61 -11.05
CA SER A 454 20.18 -10.21 -9.87
C SER A 454 19.16 -10.50 -8.76
N LEU A 455 18.25 -9.56 -8.48
CA LEU A 455 17.19 -9.76 -7.48
C LEU A 455 16.29 -10.94 -7.86
N LEU A 456 15.79 -10.96 -9.11
CA LEU A 456 14.90 -12.01 -9.61
C LEU A 456 15.54 -13.38 -9.61
N LYS A 457 16.77 -13.51 -10.10
CA LYS A 457 17.49 -14.79 -10.12
C LYS A 457 17.65 -15.34 -8.72
N THR A 458 18.07 -14.51 -7.76
CA THR A 458 18.23 -14.93 -6.37
C THR A 458 16.89 -15.30 -5.73
N ASP A 459 15.82 -14.52 -5.94
CA ASP A 459 14.50 -14.81 -5.35
C ASP A 459 13.90 -16.11 -5.92
N LYS A 460 14.00 -16.31 -7.24
CA LYS A 460 13.54 -17.52 -7.94
C LYS A 460 14.31 -18.75 -7.48
N TYR A 461 15.63 -18.63 -7.31
CA TYR A 461 16.47 -19.71 -6.76
C TYR A 461 16.04 -20.09 -5.34
N LEU A 462 15.92 -19.10 -4.44
CA LEU A 462 15.52 -19.32 -3.06
C LEU A 462 14.15 -19.99 -2.95
N ARG A 463 13.17 -19.59 -3.77
CA ARG A 463 11.83 -20.22 -3.79
C ARG A 463 11.85 -21.67 -4.29
N THR A 464 12.81 -22.03 -5.13
CA THR A 464 12.86 -23.37 -5.76
C THR A 464 13.63 -24.37 -4.90
N GLN A 465 14.62 -23.91 -4.12
CA GLN A 465 15.54 -24.77 -3.37
C GLN A 465 15.25 -24.84 -1.85
N ASP A 466 14.25 -24.11 -1.33
CA ASP A 466 13.90 -24.12 0.10
C ASP A 466 13.10 -25.36 0.52
N ASP A 467 13.69 -26.55 0.30
CA ASP A 467 13.21 -27.80 0.90
C ASP A 467 13.82 -27.94 2.30
N GLY A 468 12.99 -28.21 3.32
CA GLY A 468 13.37 -28.20 4.73
C GLY A 468 14.55 -29.10 5.15
N THR A 469 15.07 -29.92 4.23
CA THR A 469 16.20 -30.85 4.35
C THR A 469 17.59 -30.23 4.13
N LEU A 470 17.70 -28.93 3.83
CA LEU A 470 19.00 -28.29 3.59
C LEU A 470 19.94 -28.30 4.82
N PRO A 471 21.27 -28.44 4.61
CA PRO A 471 22.28 -28.31 5.67
C PRO A 471 22.22 -26.96 6.39
N PRO A 472 22.63 -26.88 7.68
CA PRO A 472 22.64 -25.61 8.43
C PRO A 472 23.48 -24.51 7.80
N SER A 473 24.60 -24.83 7.14
CA SER A 473 25.46 -23.86 6.43
C SER A 473 24.73 -23.26 5.23
N THR A 474 24.11 -24.09 4.40
CA THR A 474 23.29 -23.68 3.25
C THR A 474 22.09 -22.82 3.67
N LYS A 475 21.41 -23.19 4.76
CA LYS A 475 20.30 -22.38 5.32
C LYS A 475 20.76 -20.98 5.74
N ARG A 476 21.96 -20.88 6.32
CA ARG A 476 22.56 -19.57 6.66
C ARG A 476 22.83 -18.76 5.39
N ILE A 477 23.45 -19.36 4.37
CA ILE A 477 23.72 -18.69 3.09
C ILE A 477 22.42 -18.21 2.43
N HIS A 478 21.37 -19.04 2.42
CA HIS A 478 20.05 -18.65 1.88
C HIS A 478 19.45 -17.46 2.62
N ARG A 479 19.56 -17.43 3.95
CA ARG A 479 19.09 -16.30 4.76
C ARG A 479 19.87 -15.03 4.45
N ASP A 480 21.20 -15.12 4.36
CA ASP A 480 22.07 -13.98 4.09
C ASP A 480 21.81 -13.43 2.67
N LEU A 481 21.59 -14.30 1.67
CA LEU A 481 21.15 -13.92 0.31
C LEU A 481 19.76 -13.27 0.30
N ALA A 482 18.83 -13.76 1.11
CA ALA A 482 17.49 -13.17 1.24
C ALA A 482 17.55 -11.77 1.87
N GLU A 483 18.43 -11.56 2.85
CA GLU A 483 18.69 -10.25 3.46
C GLU A 483 19.32 -9.28 2.45
N GLU A 484 20.34 -9.73 1.70
CA GLU A 484 20.92 -8.96 0.60
C GLU A 484 19.86 -8.56 -0.44
N ASN A 485 18.94 -9.46 -0.80
CA ASN A 485 17.84 -9.15 -1.72
C ASN A 485 16.89 -8.07 -1.16
N ARG A 486 16.66 -8.03 0.16
CA ARG A 486 15.84 -6.98 0.79
C ARG A 486 16.54 -5.62 0.75
N GLU A 487 17.84 -5.59 1.02
CA GLU A 487 18.65 -4.38 0.86
C GLU A 487 18.66 -3.91 -0.59
N ARG A 488 18.84 -4.84 -1.54
CA ARG A 488 18.81 -4.58 -2.98
C ARG A 488 17.48 -3.98 -3.41
N ARG A 489 16.36 -4.54 -2.93
CA ARG A 489 15.02 -3.99 -3.18
C ARG A 489 14.91 -2.55 -2.68
N THR A 490 15.42 -2.27 -1.48
CA THR A 490 15.40 -0.92 -0.89
C THR A 490 16.18 0.09 -1.76
N ARG A 491 17.37 -0.29 -2.25
CA ARG A 491 18.15 0.54 -3.18
C ARG A 491 17.44 0.74 -4.52
N LEU A 492 16.83 -0.32 -5.06
CA LEU A 492 16.03 -0.25 -6.29
C LEU A 492 14.82 0.68 -6.15
N THR A 493 14.14 0.68 -5.00
CA THR A 493 13.04 1.60 -4.72
C THR A 493 13.51 3.06 -4.75
N LEU A 494 14.69 3.36 -4.20
CA LEU A 494 15.28 4.71 -4.25
C LEU A 494 15.65 5.10 -5.69
N LEU A 495 16.31 4.21 -6.43
CA LEU A 495 16.68 4.45 -7.83
C LEU A 495 15.44 4.70 -8.70
N LEU A 496 14.41 3.85 -8.59
CA LEU A 496 13.17 4.00 -9.35
C LEU A 496 12.36 5.25 -8.93
N SER A 497 12.48 5.68 -7.68
CA SER A 497 11.93 6.95 -7.22
C SER A 497 12.59 8.14 -7.93
N GLU A 498 13.91 8.16 -8.05
CA GLU A 498 14.64 9.20 -8.78
C GLU A 498 14.29 9.17 -10.28
N MET A 499 14.32 7.97 -10.89
CA MET A 499 13.99 7.79 -12.31
C MET A 499 12.56 8.22 -12.64
N LEU A 500 11.59 8.04 -11.74
CA LEU A 500 10.21 8.50 -11.95
C LEU A 500 10.08 10.02 -11.92
N VAL A 501 10.87 10.71 -11.10
CA VAL A 501 10.86 12.18 -11.04
C VAL A 501 11.46 12.78 -12.32
N GLU A 502 12.50 12.15 -12.86
CA GLU A 502 13.18 12.59 -14.08
C GLU A 502 12.51 12.10 -15.38
N ALA A 503 11.51 11.22 -15.27
CA ALA A 503 10.86 10.58 -16.42
C ALA A 503 10.14 11.56 -17.35
N SER A 504 9.95 11.12 -18.59
CA SER A 504 9.12 11.84 -19.57
C SER A 504 7.64 11.44 -19.44
N TYR A 505 6.77 12.40 -19.13
CA TYR A 505 5.33 12.19 -18.98
C TYR A 505 4.56 12.57 -20.26
N PHE A 506 3.69 11.67 -20.71
CA PHE A 506 2.80 11.87 -21.85
C PHE A 506 1.37 11.57 -21.41
N VAL A 507 0.45 12.50 -21.62
CA VAL A 507 -0.92 12.40 -21.12
C VAL A 507 -1.91 12.87 -22.19
N ALA A 508 -2.89 12.03 -22.52
CA ALA A 508 -4.00 12.36 -23.42
C ALA A 508 -3.60 12.93 -24.78
N GLY A 509 -2.50 12.46 -25.38
CA GLY A 509 -2.03 12.91 -26.70
C GLY A 509 -1.09 14.11 -26.66
N GLY A 510 -0.51 14.46 -25.52
CA GLY A 510 0.48 15.52 -25.39
C GLY A 510 1.58 15.19 -24.40
N ARG A 511 2.71 15.88 -24.49
CA ARG A 511 3.79 15.82 -23.49
C ARG A 511 3.46 16.77 -22.33
N LEU A 512 3.62 16.30 -21.10
CA LEU A 512 3.38 17.07 -19.88
C LEU A 512 4.71 17.40 -19.20
N GLU A 513 4.94 18.68 -18.90
CA GLU A 513 6.05 19.11 -18.06
C GLU A 513 5.61 19.12 -16.59
N VAL A 514 6.03 18.09 -15.86
CA VAL A 514 5.73 17.93 -14.44
C VAL A 514 6.66 18.80 -13.60
N LYS A 515 6.11 19.52 -12.63
CA LYS A 515 6.87 20.42 -11.75
C LYS A 515 7.14 19.82 -10.37
N ALA A 516 6.42 18.76 -10.03
CA ALA A 516 6.60 18.05 -8.78
C ALA A 516 7.99 17.39 -8.67
N SER A 517 8.49 17.26 -7.44
CA SER A 517 9.80 16.67 -7.13
C SER A 517 9.69 15.34 -6.38
N ALA A 518 8.49 14.79 -6.23
CA ALA A 518 8.23 13.54 -5.53
C ALA A 518 7.40 12.61 -6.45
N PRO A 519 7.72 11.31 -6.56
CA PRO A 519 7.10 10.42 -7.57
C PRO A 519 5.58 10.40 -7.53
N MET A 520 5.00 10.37 -6.32
CA MET A 520 3.54 10.37 -6.13
C MET A 520 2.93 11.68 -6.61
N ALA A 521 3.52 12.82 -6.26
CA ALA A 521 3.05 14.13 -6.70
C ALA A 521 3.19 14.31 -8.24
N CYS A 522 4.22 13.73 -8.85
CA CYS A 522 4.38 13.70 -10.31
C CYS A 522 3.25 12.92 -10.98
N LEU A 523 2.89 11.77 -10.42
CA LEU A 523 1.74 10.99 -10.90
C LEU A 523 0.42 11.75 -10.67
N ASP A 524 0.25 12.38 -9.52
CA ASP A 524 -0.95 13.15 -9.18
C ASP A 524 -1.18 14.29 -10.19
N GLU A 525 -0.12 15.05 -10.53
CA GLU A 525 -0.16 16.12 -11.53
C GLU A 525 -0.54 15.57 -12.92
N ALA A 526 0.01 14.42 -13.32
CA ALA A 526 -0.33 13.76 -14.57
C ALA A 526 -1.77 13.23 -14.61
N MET A 527 -2.26 12.69 -13.50
CA MET A 527 -3.63 12.18 -13.36
C MET A 527 -4.65 13.32 -13.33
N ASP A 528 -4.34 14.42 -12.64
CA ASP A 528 -5.17 15.63 -12.64
C ASP A 528 -5.31 16.17 -14.07
N TYR A 529 -4.19 16.30 -14.80
CA TYR A 529 -4.21 16.71 -16.20
C TYR A 529 -5.01 15.74 -17.09
N LEU A 530 -4.89 14.42 -16.86
CA LEU A 530 -5.68 13.42 -17.59
C LEU A 530 -7.17 13.63 -17.35
N ILE A 531 -7.58 13.82 -16.10
CA ILE A 531 -8.99 13.97 -15.73
C ILE A 531 -9.58 15.24 -16.34
N THR A 532 -8.89 16.38 -16.19
CA THR A 532 -9.33 17.67 -16.76
C THR A 532 -9.53 17.60 -18.28
N ASN A 533 -8.66 16.88 -19.01
CA ASN A 533 -8.72 16.84 -20.47
C ASN A 533 -9.59 15.71 -21.04
N THR A 534 -9.85 14.63 -20.29
CA THR A 534 -10.64 13.48 -20.79
C THR A 534 -12.10 13.49 -20.36
N PHE A 535 -12.45 14.21 -19.29
CA PHE A 535 -13.84 14.35 -18.83
C PHE A 535 -14.44 15.69 -19.28
N THR A 536 -14.71 15.82 -20.58
CA THR A 536 -15.15 17.07 -21.20
C THR A 536 -16.49 17.63 -20.67
N LYS A 537 -17.31 16.80 -20.01
CA LYS A 537 -18.60 17.20 -19.42
C LYS A 537 -18.56 17.30 -17.89
N MET A 538 -17.39 17.16 -17.26
CA MET A 538 -17.24 17.32 -15.81
C MET A 538 -17.64 18.72 -15.34
N SER A 539 -17.32 19.75 -16.12
CA SER A 539 -17.63 21.16 -15.82
C SER A 539 -19.12 21.51 -15.79
N TYR A 540 -20.01 20.59 -16.15
CA TYR A 540 -21.46 20.82 -16.10
C TYR A 540 -21.99 20.87 -14.67
N ILE A 541 -21.25 20.28 -13.71
CA ILE A 541 -21.46 20.45 -12.27
C ILE A 541 -20.45 21.50 -11.80
N LYS A 542 -20.88 22.76 -11.75
CA LYS A 542 -20.01 23.90 -11.41
C LYS A 542 -19.82 24.06 -9.90
N LYS A 543 -20.87 23.76 -9.13
CA LYS A 543 -20.89 23.91 -7.68
C LYS A 543 -21.31 22.59 -7.05
N LEU A 544 -20.39 22.03 -6.26
CA LEU A 544 -20.65 20.85 -5.44
C LEU A 544 -21.36 21.28 -4.16
N ASN A 545 -22.30 20.48 -3.71
CA ASN A 545 -23.01 20.70 -2.47
C ASN A 545 -22.14 20.25 -1.30
N GLU A 546 -21.96 21.11 -0.30
CA GLU A 546 -21.16 20.80 0.89
C GLU A 546 -21.75 19.64 1.73
N ASN A 547 -23.09 19.49 1.70
CA ASN A 547 -23.79 18.42 2.40
C ASN A 547 -24.85 17.78 1.49
N PRO A 548 -24.44 16.94 0.52
CA PRO A 548 -25.34 16.39 -0.50
C PRO A 548 -26.53 15.63 0.09
N GLN A 549 -26.30 14.86 1.15
CA GLN A 549 -27.35 14.09 1.83
C GLN A 549 -28.44 14.97 2.45
N LYS A 550 -28.07 16.09 3.08
CA LYS A 550 -29.03 17.03 3.66
C LYS A 550 -29.81 17.73 2.57
N GLU A 551 -29.14 18.08 1.47
CA GLU A 551 -29.77 18.72 0.30
C GLU A 551 -30.80 17.79 -0.35
N ILE A 552 -30.48 16.52 -0.57
CA ILE A 552 -31.45 15.53 -1.09
C ILE A 552 -32.68 15.44 -0.17
N GLN A 553 -32.49 15.41 1.16
CA GLN A 553 -33.63 15.40 2.09
C GLN A 553 -34.44 16.70 2.06
N ALA A 554 -33.77 17.85 1.98
CA ALA A 554 -34.41 19.16 1.94
C ALA A 554 -35.26 19.32 0.68
N ILE A 555 -34.71 18.92 -0.46
CA ILE A 555 -35.40 18.85 -1.75
C ILE A 555 -36.63 17.96 -1.57
N LEU A 556 -36.49 16.68 -1.23
CA LEU A 556 -37.61 15.73 -1.13
C LEU A 556 -38.72 16.12 -0.14
N ARG A 557 -38.42 16.96 0.86
CA ARG A 557 -39.40 17.48 1.84
C ARG A 557 -40.03 18.82 1.44
N SER A 558 -39.47 19.50 0.43
CA SER A 558 -40.00 20.78 -0.03
C SER A 558 -41.32 20.57 -0.78
N ASN A 559 -42.37 21.26 -0.35
CA ASN A 559 -43.68 21.27 -1.00
C ASN A 559 -43.84 22.43 -2.00
N ASP A 560 -42.78 23.23 -2.22
CA ASP A 560 -42.82 24.41 -3.07
C ASP A 560 -42.15 24.14 -4.44
N ILE A 561 -42.98 23.73 -5.39
CA ILE A 561 -42.60 23.49 -6.79
C ILE A 561 -42.03 24.77 -7.44
N GLY A 562 -42.48 25.95 -7.02
CA GLY A 562 -42.03 27.24 -7.54
C GLY A 562 -40.56 27.54 -7.19
N GLN A 563 -40.17 27.30 -5.93
CA GLN A 563 -38.77 27.44 -5.50
C GLN A 563 -37.84 26.46 -6.23
N GLN A 564 -38.25 25.21 -6.42
CA GLN A 564 -37.43 24.23 -7.13
C GLN A 564 -37.31 24.59 -8.63
N THR A 565 -38.38 25.07 -9.25
CA THR A 565 -38.34 25.51 -10.67
C THR A 565 -37.38 26.67 -10.87
N LEU A 566 -37.35 27.63 -9.93
CA LEU A 566 -36.39 28.74 -9.95
C LEU A 566 -34.96 28.25 -9.71
N ALA A 567 -34.74 27.30 -8.79
CA ALA A 567 -33.42 26.74 -8.49
C ALA A 567 -32.76 26.07 -9.70
N LEU A 568 -33.53 25.45 -10.60
CA LEU A 568 -33.01 24.83 -11.83
C LEU A 568 -32.49 25.85 -12.85
N THR A 569 -32.96 27.10 -12.78
CA THR A 569 -32.52 28.18 -13.68
C THR A 569 -31.29 28.94 -13.16
N LEU A 570 -30.97 28.77 -11.87
CA LEU A 570 -29.80 29.36 -11.24
C LEU A 570 -28.57 28.47 -11.45
N GLU A 571 -27.36 29.03 -11.35
CA GLU A 571 -26.12 28.24 -11.48
C GLU A 571 -26.00 27.14 -10.40
N GLU A 572 -26.55 27.35 -9.21
CA GLU A 572 -26.67 26.34 -8.13
C GLU A 572 -27.57 25.15 -8.52
N GLY A 573 -28.35 25.34 -9.58
CA GLY A 573 -29.17 24.35 -10.26
C GLY A 573 -28.36 23.30 -11.03
N ASN A 574 -27.15 23.63 -11.48
CA ASN A 574 -26.40 22.89 -12.51
C ASN A 574 -27.27 22.60 -13.76
N PRO A 575 -27.79 23.64 -14.45
CA PRO A 575 -28.78 23.50 -15.53
C PRO A 575 -28.30 22.62 -16.70
N GLN A 576 -27.01 22.67 -17.04
CA GLN A 576 -26.43 21.85 -18.11
C GLN A 576 -26.44 20.35 -17.75
N ALA A 577 -26.16 20.01 -16.49
CA ALA A 577 -26.18 18.63 -16.02
C ALA A 577 -27.62 18.07 -15.98
N ILE A 578 -28.60 18.89 -15.59
CA ILE A 578 -30.03 18.53 -15.63
C ILE A 578 -30.50 18.25 -17.05
N GLU A 579 -30.13 19.11 -18.00
CA GLU A 579 -30.56 18.95 -19.39
C GLU A 579 -29.97 17.69 -20.03
N GLU A 580 -28.74 17.32 -19.67
CA GLU A 580 -28.13 16.07 -20.08
C GLU A 580 -28.87 14.85 -19.47
N LEU A 581 -29.24 14.91 -18.19
CA LEU A 581 -30.07 13.89 -17.55
C LEU A 581 -31.43 13.73 -18.26
N ARG A 582 -32.12 14.84 -18.54
CA ARG A 582 -33.39 14.86 -19.29
C ARG A 582 -33.25 14.28 -20.68
N SER A 583 -32.17 14.64 -21.38
CA SER A 583 -31.85 14.14 -22.72
C SER A 583 -31.63 12.63 -22.71
N TYR A 584 -30.85 12.13 -21.75
CA TYR A 584 -30.63 10.70 -21.55
C TYR A 584 -31.92 9.94 -21.26
N ILE A 585 -32.73 10.41 -20.31
CA ILE A 585 -34.01 9.80 -19.95
C ILE A 585 -34.96 9.78 -21.15
N THR A 586 -35.01 10.89 -21.92
CA THR A 586 -35.81 10.99 -23.13
C THR A 586 -35.39 9.97 -24.19
N LEU A 587 -34.08 9.85 -24.42
CA LEU A 587 -33.53 8.92 -25.41
C LEU A 587 -33.79 7.46 -25.02
N ALA A 588 -33.53 7.10 -23.76
CA ALA A 588 -33.75 5.75 -23.25
C ALA A 588 -35.25 5.37 -23.26
N THR A 589 -36.12 6.31 -22.91
CA THR A 589 -37.58 6.11 -22.98
C THR A 589 -38.03 5.87 -24.43
N LYS A 590 -37.53 6.66 -25.41
CA LYS A 590 -37.82 6.46 -26.83
C LYS A 590 -37.32 5.11 -27.35
N ALA A 591 -36.19 4.63 -26.84
CA ALA A 591 -35.61 3.34 -27.17
C ALA A 591 -36.26 2.16 -26.41
N THR A 592 -37.31 2.40 -25.60
CA THR A 592 -37.94 1.40 -24.71
C THR A 592 -36.96 0.67 -23.79
N HIS A 593 -35.85 1.32 -23.43
CA HIS A 593 -34.84 0.75 -22.55
C HIS A 593 -35.15 1.11 -21.10
N PRO A 594 -35.25 0.14 -20.18
CA PRO A 594 -35.46 0.42 -18.76
C PRO A 594 -34.21 1.09 -18.19
N ILE A 595 -34.39 2.22 -17.49
CA ILE A 595 -33.28 2.96 -16.88
C ILE A 595 -33.13 2.50 -15.44
N VAL A 596 -32.17 1.62 -15.16
CA VAL A 596 -31.82 1.24 -13.79
C VAL A 596 -31.02 2.38 -13.15
N LEU A 597 -31.38 2.78 -11.93
CA LEU A 597 -30.74 3.90 -11.24
C LEU A 597 -29.24 3.67 -11.02
N TYR A 598 -28.84 2.46 -10.65
CA TYR A 598 -27.42 2.11 -10.48
C TYR A 598 -26.62 2.31 -11.77
N ASP A 599 -27.11 1.79 -12.90
CA ASP A 599 -26.42 1.88 -14.20
C ASP A 599 -26.36 3.33 -14.68
N MET A 600 -27.39 4.13 -14.38
CA MET A 600 -27.40 5.56 -14.66
C MET A 600 -26.31 6.29 -13.85
N ILE A 601 -26.17 5.99 -12.56
CA ILE A 601 -25.10 6.58 -11.72
C ILE A 601 -23.72 6.18 -12.25
N GLU A 602 -23.48 4.90 -12.53
CA GLU A 602 -22.21 4.44 -13.09
C GLU A 602 -21.87 5.11 -14.42
N ARG A 603 -22.85 5.27 -15.31
CA ARG A 603 -22.67 5.94 -16.60
C ARG A 603 -22.21 7.40 -16.44
N PHE A 604 -22.86 8.15 -15.56
CA PHE A 604 -22.50 9.56 -15.31
C PHE A 604 -21.27 9.72 -14.40
N ALA A 605 -20.81 8.66 -13.75
CA ALA A 605 -19.51 8.62 -13.06
C ALA A 605 -18.34 8.36 -14.02
N GLN A 606 -18.59 7.76 -15.19
CA GLN A 606 -17.57 7.47 -16.20
C GLN A 606 -17.35 8.63 -17.18
N ARG A 607 -16.35 8.51 -18.06
CA ARG A 607 -16.09 9.46 -19.16
C ARG A 607 -17.31 9.54 -20.09
N PRO A 608 -17.70 10.73 -20.56
CA PRO A 608 -17.02 12.02 -20.41
C PRO A 608 -17.46 12.86 -19.19
N TYR A 609 -18.25 12.31 -18.26
CA TYR A 609 -18.93 13.06 -17.20
C TYR A 609 -18.13 13.17 -15.90
N GLY A 610 -17.81 12.05 -15.25
CA GLY A 610 -17.04 12.08 -14.00
C GLY A 610 -17.78 12.78 -12.85
N TRP A 611 -19.09 12.62 -12.75
CA TRP A 611 -19.92 13.28 -11.74
C TRP A 611 -20.04 12.44 -10.45
N PRO A 612 -19.97 13.07 -9.26
CA PRO A 612 -20.22 12.38 -8.00
C PRO A 612 -21.61 11.76 -7.93
N ALA A 613 -21.70 10.55 -7.38
CA ALA A 613 -22.96 9.83 -7.24
C ALA A 613 -24.03 10.68 -6.53
N ASP A 614 -23.66 11.34 -5.42
CA ASP A 614 -24.60 12.14 -4.65
C ASP A 614 -25.12 13.37 -5.42
N GLU A 615 -24.30 13.99 -6.27
CA GLU A 615 -24.75 15.10 -7.11
C GLU A 615 -25.74 14.63 -8.17
N ILE A 616 -25.48 13.47 -8.79
CA ILE A 616 -26.45 12.84 -9.71
C ILE A 616 -27.79 12.59 -8.99
N LEU A 617 -27.75 12.16 -7.73
CA LEU A 617 -28.95 11.96 -6.91
C LEU A 617 -29.68 13.26 -6.58
N ILE A 618 -28.98 14.37 -6.35
CA ILE A 618 -29.59 15.71 -6.17
C ILE A 618 -30.34 16.11 -7.44
N LEU A 619 -29.69 16.00 -8.60
CA LEU A 619 -30.33 16.32 -9.88
C LEU A 619 -31.58 15.47 -10.11
N LEU A 620 -31.50 14.18 -9.77
CA LEU A 620 -32.61 13.25 -9.90
C LEU A 620 -33.75 13.56 -8.91
N ALA A 621 -33.43 13.95 -7.66
CA ALA A 621 -34.41 14.37 -6.67
C ALA A 621 -35.18 15.62 -7.14
N ARG A 622 -34.50 16.58 -7.78
CA ARG A 622 -35.15 17.75 -8.38
C ARG A 622 -36.14 17.37 -9.48
N LEU A 623 -35.74 16.50 -10.41
CA LEU A 623 -36.62 16.00 -11.47
C LEU A 623 -37.85 15.25 -10.93
N LEU A 624 -37.70 14.56 -9.79
CA LEU A 624 -38.78 13.83 -9.14
C LEU A 624 -39.85 14.76 -8.56
N ILE A 625 -39.46 15.88 -7.95
CA ILE A 625 -40.39 16.86 -7.36
C ILE A 625 -41.15 17.65 -8.42
N LEU A 626 -40.50 17.94 -9.54
CA LEU A 626 -41.14 18.51 -10.72
C LEU A 626 -42.11 17.52 -11.39
N GLN A 627 -42.17 16.28 -10.91
CA GLN A 627 -42.98 15.20 -11.46
C GLN A 627 -42.65 14.89 -12.93
N GLU A 628 -41.43 15.18 -13.38
CA GLU A 628 -40.96 14.81 -14.72
C GLU A 628 -40.59 13.32 -14.80
N ILE A 629 -40.22 12.74 -13.67
CA ILE A 629 -39.84 11.33 -13.53
C ILE A 629 -40.57 10.68 -12.36
N GLN A 630 -40.61 9.36 -12.37
CA GLN A 630 -41.11 8.52 -11.28
C GLN A 630 -40.13 7.38 -11.02
N LEU A 631 -39.91 7.07 -9.75
CA LEU A 631 -39.09 5.94 -9.33
C LEU A 631 -39.96 4.74 -9.01
N VAL A 632 -39.63 3.58 -9.58
CA VAL A 632 -40.38 2.33 -9.43
C VAL A 632 -39.45 1.24 -8.89
N THR A 633 -39.92 0.49 -7.91
CA THR A 633 -39.25 -0.71 -7.38
C THR A 633 -40.24 -1.87 -7.41
N ASP A 634 -39.82 -3.03 -7.91
CA ASP A 634 -40.65 -4.24 -8.00
C ASP A 634 -42.04 -4.00 -8.66
N GLY A 635 -42.09 -3.07 -9.63
CA GLY A 635 -43.31 -2.72 -10.38
C GLY A 635 -44.22 -1.69 -9.69
N ALA A 636 -43.92 -1.28 -8.45
CA ALA A 636 -44.69 -0.27 -7.71
C ALA A 636 -43.93 1.06 -7.57
N PRO A 637 -44.61 2.22 -7.70
CA PRO A 637 -43.97 3.51 -7.52
C PRO A 637 -43.57 3.74 -6.05
N ILE A 638 -42.39 4.33 -5.85
CA ILE A 638 -41.85 4.62 -4.51
C ILE A 638 -42.51 5.91 -3.98
N PRO A 639 -43.15 5.86 -2.80
CA PRO A 639 -43.66 7.06 -2.12
C PRO A 639 -42.53 8.05 -1.78
N LEU A 640 -42.76 9.36 -1.94
CA LEU A 640 -41.76 10.44 -1.76
C LEU A 640 -41.03 10.38 -0.41
N ASP A 641 -41.75 10.04 0.67
CA ASP A 641 -41.22 9.89 2.03
C ASP A 641 -40.17 8.76 2.15
N ARG A 642 -40.27 7.75 1.29
CA ARG A 642 -39.35 6.60 1.26
C ARG A 642 -38.26 6.70 0.21
N VAL A 643 -38.26 7.73 -0.64
CA VAL A 643 -37.29 7.87 -1.73
C VAL A 643 -35.86 7.95 -1.19
N TYR A 644 -35.61 8.79 -0.17
CA TYR A 644 -34.27 9.00 0.39
C TYR A 644 -33.61 7.68 0.86
N GLU A 645 -34.34 6.86 1.62
CA GLU A 645 -33.83 5.59 2.15
C GLU A 645 -33.58 4.51 1.09
N ASN A 646 -34.20 4.66 -0.09
CA ASN A 646 -34.08 3.72 -1.19
C ASN A 646 -32.97 4.13 -2.16
N VAL A 647 -32.84 5.42 -2.41
CA VAL A 647 -31.89 5.99 -3.37
C VAL A 647 -30.46 6.08 -2.81
N THR A 648 -30.28 6.21 -1.50
CA THR A 648 -28.94 6.34 -0.87
C THR A 648 -28.15 5.03 -0.74
N LYS A 649 -28.80 3.86 -0.84
CA LYS A 649 -28.13 2.55 -0.68
C LYS A 649 -27.87 1.88 -2.02
N SER A 650 -26.61 1.62 -2.38
CA SER A 650 -26.24 1.02 -3.67
C SER A 650 -26.91 -0.33 -3.97
N ALA A 651 -27.12 -1.18 -2.96
CA ALA A 651 -27.83 -2.45 -3.13
C ALA A 651 -29.31 -2.27 -3.56
N LYS A 652 -29.94 -1.18 -3.15
CA LYS A 652 -31.31 -0.83 -3.53
C LYS A 652 -31.36 -0.10 -4.87
N GLN A 653 -30.36 0.73 -5.20
CA GLN A 653 -30.26 1.42 -6.48
C GLN A 653 -30.37 0.47 -7.68
N ARG A 654 -29.85 -0.77 -7.57
CA ARG A 654 -29.94 -1.80 -8.63
C ARG A 654 -31.37 -2.31 -8.89
N LYS A 655 -32.31 -2.10 -7.98
CA LYS A 655 -33.71 -2.51 -8.09
C LYS A 655 -34.65 -1.38 -8.51
N ILE A 656 -34.15 -0.15 -8.55
CA ILE A 656 -34.94 1.03 -8.84
C ILE A 656 -34.86 1.33 -10.33
N THR A 657 -36.02 1.46 -10.97
CA THR A 657 -36.14 1.89 -12.36
C THR A 657 -36.66 3.32 -12.41
N VAL A 658 -36.03 4.16 -13.23
CA VAL A 658 -36.43 5.54 -13.50
C VAL A 658 -37.36 5.54 -14.71
N LEU A 659 -38.60 6.00 -14.53
CA LEU A 659 -39.58 6.17 -15.61
C LEU A 659 -39.83 7.66 -15.85
N ARG A 660 -39.93 8.05 -17.12
CA ARG A 660 -40.39 9.39 -17.48
C ARG A 660 -41.89 9.47 -17.29
N ARG A 661 -42.37 10.49 -16.56
CA ARG A 661 -43.79 10.81 -16.47
C ARG A 661 -44.18 11.65 -17.70
N LYS A 662 -45.29 11.30 -18.35
CA LYS A 662 -45.92 12.20 -19.33
C LYS A 662 -46.73 13.21 -18.53
N THR A 663 -46.17 14.38 -18.29
CA THR A 663 -46.90 15.50 -17.71
C THR A 663 -47.92 16.01 -18.74
N THR A 664 -49.16 16.20 -18.29
CA THR A 664 -50.21 16.76 -19.12
C THR A 664 -49.96 18.26 -19.33
N ASP A 665 -50.22 18.79 -20.53
CA ASP A 665 -50.04 20.20 -20.84
C ASP A 665 -50.76 21.09 -19.81
N PRO A 666 -50.08 22.06 -19.16
CA PRO A 666 -50.70 23.01 -18.24
C PRO A 666 -51.96 23.68 -18.80
N ALA A 667 -52.00 23.94 -20.12
CA ALA A 667 -53.17 24.48 -20.79
C ALA A 667 -54.37 23.50 -20.76
N ALA A 668 -54.12 22.21 -20.92
CA ALA A 668 -55.14 21.16 -20.84
C ALA A 668 -55.67 20.98 -19.41
N ILE A 669 -54.81 21.08 -18.40
CA ILE A 669 -55.21 21.07 -16.98
C ILE A 669 -56.15 22.26 -16.70
N GLN A 670 -55.77 23.48 -17.10
CA GLN A 670 -56.60 24.66 -16.87
C GLN A 670 -57.95 24.58 -17.60
N LYS A 671 -57.96 24.03 -18.83
CA LYS A 671 -59.19 23.79 -19.59
C LYS A 671 -60.12 22.82 -18.86
N ALA A 672 -59.59 21.72 -18.32
CA ALA A 672 -60.36 20.74 -17.56
C ALA A 672 -60.91 21.33 -16.25
N ARG A 673 -60.14 22.18 -15.57
CA ARG A 673 -60.62 22.90 -14.37
C ARG A 673 -61.78 23.83 -14.68
N ASN A 674 -61.68 24.58 -15.77
CA ASN A 674 -62.75 25.48 -16.22
C ASN A 674 -64.02 24.69 -16.59
N LEU A 675 -63.87 23.57 -17.31
CA LEU A 675 -64.99 22.68 -17.65
C LEU A 675 -65.62 22.06 -16.39
N GLY A 676 -64.81 21.56 -15.46
CA GLY A 676 -65.30 21.04 -14.18
C GLY A 676 -66.03 22.10 -13.34
N LYS A 677 -65.60 23.36 -13.37
CA LYS A 677 -66.30 24.48 -12.73
C LYS A 677 -67.68 24.73 -13.36
N GLN A 678 -67.77 24.65 -14.69
CA GLN A 678 -69.05 24.82 -15.39
C GLN A 678 -70.04 23.69 -15.05
N LEU A 679 -69.56 22.45 -14.98
CA LEU A 679 -70.40 21.28 -14.71
C LEU A 679 -70.80 21.11 -13.24
N PHE A 680 -69.87 21.35 -12.31
CA PHE A 680 -70.05 21.03 -10.89
C PHE A 680 -70.13 22.26 -9.97
N ALA A 681 -70.14 23.47 -10.54
CA ALA A 681 -70.11 24.75 -9.84
C ALA A 681 -68.93 24.97 -8.86
N VAL A 682 -67.92 24.08 -8.88
CA VAL A 682 -66.75 24.10 -7.99
C VAL A 682 -65.47 24.02 -8.82
N MET A 683 -64.54 24.95 -8.57
CA MET A 683 -63.23 24.94 -9.23
C MET A 683 -62.37 23.81 -8.68
N GLY A 684 -61.89 22.92 -9.55
CA GLY A 684 -60.96 21.87 -9.18
C GLY A 684 -59.55 22.40 -8.82
N PRO A 685 -58.73 21.62 -8.12
CA PRO A 685 -57.36 21.98 -7.75
C PRO A 685 -56.42 22.06 -8.98
N ASP A 686 -55.27 22.72 -8.80
CA ASP A 686 -54.31 23.08 -9.87
C ASP A 686 -53.38 21.92 -10.27
N GLY A 687 -53.19 20.93 -9.39
CA GLY A 687 -52.33 19.77 -9.65
C GLY A 687 -53.05 18.66 -10.42
N GLU A 688 -52.36 18.03 -11.37
CA GLU A 688 -52.89 16.96 -12.24
C GLU A 688 -53.56 15.82 -11.44
N ASP A 689 -52.87 15.27 -10.44
CA ASP A 689 -53.37 14.15 -9.63
C ASP A 689 -54.53 14.55 -8.71
N ALA A 690 -54.46 15.76 -8.14
CA ALA A 690 -55.53 16.28 -7.30
C ALA A 690 -56.79 16.57 -8.13
N LEU A 691 -56.61 17.06 -9.37
CA LEU A 691 -57.70 17.32 -10.31
C LEU A 691 -58.33 16.00 -10.77
N PHE A 692 -57.51 14.99 -11.07
CA PHE A 692 -57.97 13.65 -11.40
C PHE A 692 -58.86 13.06 -10.31
N ALA A 693 -58.41 13.08 -9.06
CA ALA A 693 -59.19 12.59 -7.91
C ALA A 693 -60.50 13.38 -7.72
N PHE A 694 -60.45 14.71 -7.92
CA PHE A 694 -61.64 15.57 -7.86
C PHE A 694 -62.68 15.21 -8.94
N LEU A 695 -62.24 15.05 -10.19
CA LEU A 695 -63.12 14.72 -11.33
C LEU A 695 -63.70 13.31 -11.19
N GLN A 696 -62.90 12.32 -10.81
CA GLN A 696 -63.40 10.96 -10.55
C GLN A 696 -64.49 10.97 -9.48
N LYS A 697 -64.26 11.66 -8.36
CA LYS A 697 -65.24 11.74 -7.27
C LYS A 697 -66.57 12.37 -7.73
N LYS A 698 -66.52 13.42 -8.54
CA LYS A 698 -67.72 14.10 -9.05
C LYS A 698 -68.48 13.25 -10.08
N LEU A 699 -67.76 12.64 -11.02
CA LEU A 699 -68.35 11.74 -12.02
C LEU A 699 -68.95 10.48 -11.38
N GLN A 700 -68.32 9.95 -10.32
CA GLN A 700 -68.88 8.85 -9.56
C GLN A 700 -70.20 9.24 -8.88
N GLY A 701 -70.29 10.45 -8.32
CA GLY A 701 -71.53 10.98 -7.75
C GLY A 701 -72.67 11.05 -8.77
N TRP A 702 -72.39 11.50 -10.00
CA TRP A 702 -73.38 11.45 -11.09
C TRP A 702 -73.78 10.01 -11.42
N GLN A 703 -72.82 9.10 -11.52
CA GLN A 703 -73.09 7.70 -11.83
C GLN A 703 -73.97 7.01 -10.77
N ASP A 704 -73.72 7.29 -9.49
CA ASP A 704 -74.49 6.74 -8.37
C ASP A 704 -75.94 7.28 -8.38
N ASN A 705 -76.13 8.59 -8.58
CA ASN A 705 -77.44 9.22 -8.66
C ASN A 705 -78.25 8.71 -9.87
N LEU A 706 -77.64 8.65 -11.05
CA LEU A 706 -78.27 8.11 -12.25
C LEU A 706 -78.61 6.63 -12.10
N GLY A 707 -77.76 5.86 -11.42
CA GLY A 707 -78.05 4.47 -11.07
C GLY A 707 -79.30 4.34 -10.22
N HIS A 708 -79.48 5.23 -9.24
CA HIS A 708 -80.71 5.28 -8.44
C HIS A 708 -81.94 5.65 -9.29
N TYR A 709 -81.84 6.69 -10.12
CA TYR A 709 -82.95 7.15 -10.97
C TYR A 709 -83.37 6.08 -11.98
N LYS A 710 -82.39 5.35 -12.54
CA LYS A 710 -82.63 4.23 -13.46
C LYS A 710 -83.56 3.18 -12.88
N THR A 711 -83.41 2.80 -11.61
CA THR A 711 -84.27 1.79 -10.97
C THR A 711 -85.76 2.19 -10.99
N LEU A 712 -86.05 3.49 -10.98
CA LEU A 712 -87.40 4.03 -11.07
C LEU A 712 -87.83 4.19 -12.54
N ALA A 713 -86.96 4.72 -13.41
CA ALA A 713 -87.22 4.87 -14.84
C ALA A 713 -87.55 3.53 -15.54
N ASP A 714 -86.82 2.46 -15.20
CA ASP A 714 -86.99 1.12 -15.77
C ASP A 714 -88.38 0.51 -15.47
N THR A 715 -89.14 1.06 -14.51
CA THR A 715 -90.54 0.67 -14.28
C THR A 715 -91.49 1.15 -15.38
N GLY A 716 -91.03 2.03 -16.28
CA GLY A 716 -91.81 2.62 -17.37
C GLY A 716 -92.75 3.76 -16.92
N ASN A 717 -92.77 4.11 -15.64
CA ASN A 717 -93.71 5.08 -15.06
C ASN A 717 -93.09 6.45 -14.73
N TYR A 718 -91.81 6.65 -15.04
CA TYR A 718 -91.08 7.89 -14.77
C TYR A 718 -90.32 8.32 -16.04
N PRO A 719 -90.25 9.64 -16.32
CA PRO A 719 -89.54 10.19 -17.46
C PRO A 719 -88.02 10.12 -17.28
N GLY A 720 -87.25 10.19 -18.37
CA GLY A 720 -85.79 10.31 -18.30
C GLY A 720 -85.00 9.08 -18.73
N THR A 721 -85.63 7.99 -19.20
CA THR A 721 -84.95 6.71 -19.44
C THR A 721 -83.77 6.81 -20.42
N ASP A 722 -83.95 7.53 -21.53
CA ASP A 722 -82.91 7.70 -22.55
C ASP A 722 -81.78 8.60 -22.03
N GLN A 723 -82.12 9.75 -21.40
CA GLN A 723 -81.12 10.66 -20.82
C GLN A 723 -80.29 9.98 -19.71
N ILE A 724 -80.93 9.16 -18.86
CA ILE A 724 -80.25 8.40 -17.81
C ILE A 724 -79.29 7.36 -18.41
N ALA A 725 -79.69 6.68 -19.49
CA ALA A 725 -78.84 5.69 -20.17
C ALA A 725 -77.62 6.35 -20.81
N ASP A 726 -77.81 7.50 -21.46
CA ASP A 726 -76.75 8.28 -22.10
C ASP A 726 -75.76 8.82 -21.06
N GLY A 727 -76.25 9.37 -19.94
CA GLY A 727 -75.43 9.83 -18.83
C GLY A 727 -74.59 8.74 -18.17
N LEU A 728 -75.19 7.55 -17.95
CA LEU A 728 -74.47 6.39 -17.41
C LEU A 728 -73.38 5.88 -18.36
N SER A 729 -73.63 5.91 -19.67
CA SER A 729 -72.64 5.56 -20.69
C SER A 729 -71.48 6.56 -20.71
N LEU A 730 -71.79 7.85 -20.70
CA LEU A 730 -70.81 8.94 -20.74
C LEU A 730 -69.89 8.93 -19.51
N THR A 731 -70.47 8.86 -18.31
CA THR A 731 -69.72 8.83 -17.04
C THR A 731 -68.87 7.56 -16.91
N LYS A 732 -69.40 6.39 -17.31
CA LYS A 732 -68.66 5.11 -17.27
C LYS A 732 -67.43 5.12 -18.18
N ALA A 733 -67.53 5.71 -19.37
CA ALA A 733 -66.42 5.82 -20.31
C ALA A 733 -65.26 6.68 -19.76
N LEU A 734 -65.59 7.71 -18.97
CA LEU A 734 -64.61 8.58 -18.32
C LEU A 734 -64.01 7.93 -17.08
N LEU A 735 -64.82 7.29 -16.24
CA LEU A 735 -64.37 6.60 -15.01
C LEU A 735 -63.49 5.37 -15.30
N ALA A 736 -63.57 4.78 -16.49
CA ALA A 736 -62.70 3.68 -16.91
C ALA A 736 -61.24 4.10 -17.20
N CYS A 737 -60.90 5.39 -17.08
CA CYS A 737 -59.54 5.87 -17.30
C CYS A 737 -58.76 5.89 -15.97
N ASP A 738 -57.79 4.98 -15.84
CA ASP A 738 -56.94 4.87 -14.64
C ASP A 738 -55.75 5.87 -14.64
N GLU A 739 -55.40 6.42 -15.81
CA GLU A 739 -54.31 7.39 -15.96
C GLU A 739 -54.82 8.83 -15.94
N SER A 740 -54.19 9.68 -15.12
CA SER A 740 -54.62 11.08 -14.91
C SER A 740 -54.62 11.92 -16.18
N GLY A 741 -53.56 11.85 -16.98
CA GLY A 741 -53.50 12.58 -18.25
C GLY A 741 -54.53 12.13 -19.28
N LYS A 742 -54.79 10.82 -19.41
CA LYS A 742 -55.80 10.29 -20.35
C LYS A 742 -57.22 10.71 -19.94
N LEU A 743 -57.52 10.75 -18.64
CA LEU A 743 -58.81 11.22 -18.15
C LEU A 743 -58.98 12.71 -18.46
N ILE A 744 -57.97 13.55 -18.22
CA ILE A 744 -58.02 14.99 -18.49
C ILE A 744 -58.18 15.26 -20.00
N GLU A 745 -57.46 14.52 -20.84
CA GLU A 745 -57.57 14.63 -22.30
C GLU A 745 -58.99 14.27 -22.76
N ARG A 746 -59.51 13.10 -22.39
CA ARG A 746 -60.88 12.67 -22.75
C ARG A 746 -61.97 13.56 -22.17
N PHE A 747 -61.79 14.07 -20.95
CA PHE A 747 -62.73 14.99 -20.31
C PHE A 747 -62.82 16.31 -21.09
N ASN A 748 -61.68 16.82 -21.58
CA ASN A 748 -61.64 18.00 -22.43
C ASN A 748 -62.17 17.75 -23.85
N GLU A 749 -61.91 16.57 -24.44
CA GLU A 749 -62.43 16.19 -25.76
C GLU A 749 -63.95 16.12 -25.77
N ARG A 750 -64.55 15.54 -24.72
CA ARG A 750 -66.01 15.39 -24.55
C ARG A 750 -66.68 16.60 -23.90
N SER A 751 -66.05 17.77 -23.95
CA SER A 751 -66.55 18.98 -23.29
C SER A 751 -67.99 19.33 -23.70
N LYS A 752 -68.35 19.18 -24.98
CA LYS A 752 -69.70 19.51 -25.45
C LYS A 752 -70.74 18.54 -24.91
N GLU A 753 -70.49 17.23 -25.07
CA GLU A 753 -71.38 16.17 -24.57
C GLU A 753 -71.59 16.27 -23.05
N LEU A 754 -70.55 16.60 -22.30
CA LEU A 754 -70.63 16.77 -20.85
C LEU A 754 -71.46 18.00 -20.45
N LEU A 755 -71.34 19.12 -21.17
CA LEU A 755 -72.12 20.32 -20.89
C LEU A 755 -73.60 20.12 -21.23
N ASP A 756 -73.87 19.56 -22.42
CA ASP A 756 -75.23 19.23 -22.86
C ASP A 756 -75.90 18.28 -21.85
N PHE A 757 -75.19 17.25 -21.39
CA PHE A 757 -75.68 16.34 -20.36
C PHE A 757 -75.78 16.99 -18.97
N GLY A 758 -74.94 17.96 -18.63
CA GLY A 758 -74.99 18.66 -17.35
C GLY A 758 -76.32 19.41 -17.15
N ASP A 759 -76.85 20.00 -18.22
CA ASP A 759 -78.17 20.64 -18.20
C ASP A 759 -79.29 19.59 -18.03
N GLU A 760 -79.23 18.49 -18.78
CA GLU A 760 -80.18 17.37 -18.65
C GLU A 760 -80.13 16.72 -17.26
N TYR A 761 -78.94 16.59 -16.68
CA TYR A 761 -78.75 16.06 -15.33
C TYR A 761 -79.41 16.94 -14.28
N THR A 762 -79.34 18.26 -14.44
CA THR A 762 -79.97 19.21 -13.51
C THR A 762 -81.50 19.04 -13.51
N ASP A 763 -82.10 18.88 -14.69
CA ASP A 763 -83.52 18.60 -14.84
C ASP A 763 -83.92 17.24 -14.23
N LEU A 764 -83.10 16.19 -14.44
CA LEU A 764 -83.30 14.87 -13.86
C LEU A 764 -83.19 14.90 -12.33
N GLU A 765 -82.12 15.48 -11.78
CA GLU A 765 -81.89 15.61 -10.34
C GLU A 765 -83.05 16.35 -9.68
N HIS A 766 -83.44 17.51 -10.23
CA HIS A 766 -84.58 18.26 -9.73
C HIS A 766 -85.89 17.47 -9.80
N PHE A 767 -86.12 16.71 -10.87
CA PHE A 767 -87.31 15.86 -10.99
C PHE A 767 -87.35 14.78 -9.92
N TYR A 768 -86.31 13.95 -9.83
CA TYR A 768 -86.29 12.78 -8.96
C TYR A 768 -86.22 13.15 -7.47
N GLU A 769 -85.56 14.25 -7.13
CA GLU A 769 -85.45 14.71 -5.75
C GLU A 769 -86.64 15.55 -5.29
N HIS A 770 -87.19 16.41 -6.15
CA HIS A 770 -88.18 17.43 -5.73
C HIS A 770 -89.56 17.27 -6.38
N GLN A 771 -89.66 16.93 -7.67
CA GLN A 771 -90.94 16.89 -8.39
C GLN A 771 -91.64 15.52 -8.38
N ARG A 772 -90.92 14.45 -8.03
CA ARG A 772 -91.41 13.08 -7.98
C ARG A 772 -92.72 12.93 -7.17
N PRO A 773 -92.89 13.51 -5.97
CA PRO A 773 -94.16 13.39 -5.23
C PRO A 773 -95.35 13.97 -6.00
N THR A 774 -95.16 15.08 -6.72
CA THR A 774 -96.19 15.70 -7.55
C THR A 774 -96.51 14.85 -8.78
N TRP A 775 -95.50 14.23 -9.38
CA TRP A 775 -95.66 13.25 -10.45
C TRP A 775 -96.45 12.01 -10.00
N ASP A 776 -96.12 11.46 -8.83
CA ASP A 776 -96.83 10.33 -8.25
C ASP A 776 -98.31 10.67 -7.96
N LYS A 777 -98.59 11.86 -7.41
CA LYS A 777 -99.98 12.35 -7.23
C LYS A 777 -100.72 12.45 -8.57
N LEU A 778 -100.08 12.97 -9.62
CA LEU A 778 -100.66 13.09 -10.95
C LEU A 778 -101.00 11.72 -11.53
N ARG A 779 -100.09 10.75 -11.43
CA ARG A 779 -100.31 9.37 -11.88
C ARG A 779 -101.48 8.72 -11.15
N THR A 780 -101.49 8.79 -9.81
CA THR A 780 -102.57 8.22 -9.00
C THR A 780 -103.93 8.89 -9.29
N ALA A 781 -103.95 10.20 -9.52
CA ALA A 781 -105.17 10.91 -9.89
C ALA A 781 -105.68 10.48 -11.28
N CYS A 782 -104.80 10.38 -12.29
CA CYS A 782 -105.14 9.87 -13.61
C CYS A 782 -105.69 8.44 -13.56
N ASP A 783 -105.06 7.55 -12.78
CA ASP A 783 -105.55 6.18 -12.59
C ASP A 783 -106.93 6.14 -11.93
N ARG A 784 -107.18 7.01 -10.94
CA ARG A 784 -108.50 7.15 -10.32
C ARG A 784 -109.55 7.67 -11.31
N PHE A 785 -109.21 8.64 -12.16
CA PHE A 785 -110.14 9.23 -13.13
C PHE A 785 -110.46 8.31 -14.31
N LYS A 786 -109.65 7.26 -14.58
CA LYS A 786 -109.93 6.27 -15.64
C LYS A 786 -111.34 5.67 -15.55
N LEU A 787 -111.82 5.41 -14.33
CA LEU A 787 -113.16 4.82 -14.06
C LEU A 787 -114.32 5.66 -14.62
N ASN A 788 -114.20 6.99 -14.59
CA ASN A 788 -115.24 7.93 -15.04
C ASN A 788 -114.81 8.72 -16.29
N SER A 789 -113.79 8.23 -17.01
CA SER A 789 -113.12 8.96 -18.10
C SER A 789 -114.05 9.36 -19.25
N LEU A 790 -115.02 8.53 -19.59
CA LEU A 790 -116.02 8.84 -20.62
C LEU A 790 -116.87 10.04 -20.21
N GLU A 791 -117.33 10.12 -18.97
CA GLU A 791 -118.20 11.21 -18.48
C GLU A 791 -117.41 12.50 -18.26
N LEU A 792 -116.19 12.38 -17.70
CA LEU A 792 -115.28 13.50 -17.53
C LEU A 792 -114.82 14.10 -18.88
N GLY A 793 -114.72 13.28 -19.92
CA GLY A 793 -114.35 13.73 -21.27
C GLY A 793 -115.40 14.57 -21.98
N HIS A 794 -116.68 14.45 -21.60
CA HIS A 794 -117.78 15.26 -22.18
C HIS A 794 -117.99 16.59 -21.44
N ASP A 795 -117.35 16.80 -20.29
CA ASP A 795 -117.43 18.05 -19.53
C ASP A 795 -116.51 19.13 -20.13
N ILE A 796 -117.01 20.36 -20.22
CA ILE A 796 -116.35 21.50 -20.88
C ILE A 796 -115.04 21.88 -20.19
N ASN A 797 -114.92 21.66 -18.87
CA ASN A 797 -113.74 22.04 -18.10
C ASN A 797 -112.85 20.84 -17.75
N ALA A 798 -113.44 19.70 -17.39
CA ALA A 798 -112.69 18.51 -17.00
C ALA A 798 -112.10 17.75 -18.20
N GLY A 799 -112.74 17.77 -19.38
CA GLY A 799 -112.25 17.10 -20.58
C GLY A 799 -110.87 17.61 -21.05
N PRO A 800 -110.72 18.93 -21.28
CA PRO A 800 -109.42 19.52 -21.63
C PRO A 800 -108.36 19.33 -20.54
N ALA A 801 -108.73 19.44 -19.26
CA ALA A 801 -107.81 19.25 -18.15
C ALA A 801 -107.31 17.81 -18.03
N LEU A 802 -108.18 16.81 -18.20
CA LEU A 802 -107.83 15.39 -18.18
C LEU A 802 -106.93 15.01 -19.36
N LYS A 803 -107.18 15.58 -20.55
CA LYS A 803 -106.29 15.43 -21.71
C LYS A 803 -104.91 16.05 -21.43
N ARG A 804 -104.86 17.25 -20.85
CA ARG A 804 -103.59 17.91 -20.48
C ARG A 804 -102.80 17.12 -19.43
N MET A 805 -103.47 16.50 -18.46
CA MET A 805 -102.83 15.61 -17.48
C MET A 805 -102.19 14.37 -18.15
N GLN A 806 -102.86 13.78 -19.15
CA GLN A 806 -102.32 12.65 -19.92
C GLN A 806 -101.17 13.08 -20.85
N GLU A 807 -101.24 14.28 -21.42
CA GLU A 807 -100.14 14.88 -22.18
C GLU A 807 -98.89 15.09 -21.31
N ILE A 808 -99.05 15.56 -20.07
CA ILE A 808 -97.92 15.69 -19.12
C ILE A 808 -97.32 14.32 -18.79
N LEU A 809 -98.13 13.28 -18.58
CA LEU A 809 -97.64 11.92 -18.27
C LEU A 809 -96.97 11.21 -19.44
N SER A 810 -97.29 11.60 -20.68
CA SER A 810 -96.72 11.02 -21.91
C SER A 810 -95.59 11.86 -22.52
N ALA A 811 -95.33 13.06 -21.98
CA ALA A 811 -94.26 13.91 -22.47
C ALA A 811 -92.87 13.32 -22.14
N PRO A 812 -91.94 13.30 -23.11
CA PRO A 812 -90.59 12.79 -22.89
C PRO A 812 -89.74 13.69 -21.98
N SER A 813 -90.07 14.99 -21.88
CA SER A 813 -89.44 15.95 -20.97
C SER A 813 -90.51 16.79 -20.25
N PRO A 814 -91.08 16.28 -19.13
CA PRO A 814 -92.18 16.94 -18.43
C PRO A 814 -91.74 17.98 -17.39
N TYR A 815 -90.44 18.19 -17.20
CA TYR A 815 -89.85 18.93 -16.05
C TYR A 815 -90.42 20.35 -15.84
N GLY A 816 -90.66 21.08 -16.92
CA GLY A 816 -91.22 22.44 -16.87
C GLY A 816 -92.75 22.52 -16.73
N ILE A 817 -93.47 21.46 -17.09
CA ILE A 817 -94.94 21.42 -17.16
C ILE A 817 -95.59 20.71 -15.96
N ILE A 818 -94.82 19.98 -15.14
CA ILE A 818 -95.32 19.30 -13.93
C ILE A 818 -95.95 20.27 -12.92
N LYS A 819 -95.53 21.54 -12.90
CA LYS A 819 -96.14 22.57 -12.04
C LYS A 819 -97.65 22.79 -12.30
N GLU A 820 -98.14 22.46 -13.50
CA GLU A 820 -99.56 22.54 -13.86
C GLU A 820 -100.39 21.41 -13.21
N ALA A 821 -99.75 20.34 -12.75
CA ALA A 821 -100.40 19.10 -12.31
C ALA A 821 -101.39 19.30 -11.15
N GLU A 822 -101.02 20.01 -10.08
CA GLU A 822 -101.92 20.15 -8.91
C GLU A 822 -103.19 20.94 -9.23
N ALA A 823 -103.08 21.97 -10.07
CA ALA A 823 -104.24 22.74 -10.53
C ALA A 823 -105.16 21.88 -11.40
N LEU A 824 -104.60 21.13 -12.35
CA LEU A 824 -105.35 20.23 -13.23
C LEU A 824 -106.06 19.10 -12.47
N ILE A 825 -105.37 18.48 -11.50
CA ILE A 825 -105.96 17.45 -10.61
C ILE A 825 -107.18 18.03 -9.88
N THR A 826 -107.07 19.25 -9.35
CA THR A 826 -108.14 19.89 -8.58
C THR A 826 -109.37 20.18 -9.45
N THR A 827 -109.17 20.66 -10.69
CA THR A 827 -110.26 20.91 -11.64
C THR A 827 -111.01 19.62 -11.99
N VAL A 828 -110.29 18.54 -12.32
CA VAL A 828 -110.92 17.25 -12.68
C VAL A 828 -111.56 16.59 -11.47
N GLU A 829 -110.92 16.67 -10.29
CA GLU A 829 -111.45 16.12 -9.04
C GLU A 829 -112.78 16.78 -8.63
N GLY A 830 -112.90 18.10 -8.79
CA GLY A 830 -114.12 18.85 -8.48
C GLY A 830 -115.32 18.37 -9.29
N VAL A 831 -115.15 18.20 -10.61
CA VAL A 831 -116.19 17.70 -11.51
C VAL A 831 -116.45 16.21 -11.27
N ASN A 832 -115.42 15.40 -11.04
CA ASN A 832 -115.57 13.98 -10.75
C ASN A 832 -116.37 13.74 -9.45
N ARG A 833 -116.16 14.55 -8.41
CA ARG A 833 -116.97 14.47 -7.18
C ARG A 833 -118.42 14.85 -7.41
N GLN A 834 -118.69 15.87 -8.23
CA GLN A 834 -120.06 16.23 -8.60
C GLN A 834 -120.76 15.10 -9.36
N LEU A 835 -120.07 14.45 -10.30
CA LEU A 835 -120.58 13.27 -11.04
C LEU A 835 -120.86 12.07 -10.12
N VAL A 836 -119.95 11.79 -9.18
CA VAL A 836 -120.15 10.69 -8.21
C VAL A 836 -121.29 11.00 -7.23
N CYS A 837 -121.41 12.25 -6.77
CA CYS A 837 -122.50 12.67 -5.90
C CYS A 837 -123.85 12.63 -6.62
N SER A 838 -123.94 13.11 -7.86
CA SER A 838 -125.20 13.09 -8.64
C SER A 838 -125.67 11.65 -8.90
N ARG A 839 -124.76 10.74 -9.20
CA ARG A 839 -125.04 9.29 -9.33
C ARG A 839 -125.45 8.63 -8.02
N ARG A 840 -124.89 9.06 -6.87
CA ARG A 840 -125.29 8.59 -5.53
C ARG A 840 -126.65 9.12 -5.07
N THR A 841 -127.12 10.25 -5.58
CA THR A 841 -128.48 10.77 -5.34
C THR A 841 -129.53 10.23 -6.32
N ALA A 842 -129.09 9.67 -7.46
CA ALA A 842 -129.95 9.06 -8.47
C ALA A 842 -130.10 7.53 -8.31
N ALA A 843 -129.31 6.92 -7.43
CA ALA A 843 -129.44 5.54 -6.95
C ALA A 843 -130.05 5.54 -5.55
#